data_AF-A0A286C5Z8-F1
#
_entry.id   AF-A0A286C5Z8-F1
#
_cell.length_a   1.000
_cell.length_b   1.000
_cell.length_c   1.000
_cell.angle_alpha   90.00
_cell.angle_beta   90.00
_cell.angle_gamma   90.00
#
_symmetry.space_group_name_H-M   'P 1'
#
loop_
_entity.id
_entity.type
_entity.pdbx_description
1 polymer ?
#
loop_
_entity_poly.entity_id
_entity_poly.type
_entity_poly.pdbx_seq_one_letter_code
_entity_poly.pdbx_strand_id
1 'polypeptide(L)'
;MSVKRIWSRSLLFAIVFFAMLSDCSKAKAWLDFEIEDYLPEEQRQLSREFSKAAQDATRDWRTQQCSKEGIDTIPSNHYDAFGHCWYGCQAERSIFPGAGAVGWFRELARETGWGGEHDSFWQDIHNENEGIYYSLWEGSCSTICDTAYQNNVLDLTAPERQWWDCGTRQVRNTREEGDRCEKCSASHGDPHITTRDGFHYDFQAAGEFIALKSITDDLVIQVRQEPWENSKTVSLNTAAAANVHGDRVAVYGARPEGVQIKVNGRDYSADDNWRNLPKGGTVRNHRGRVITRWLDGTEMWVESFPKHLNVYVKLAPERSGQVRGLLGNYNDNPDDELITRDGKQITLSGKKDELYWVQLYETFGESWRISEAESLFDYVQGKNYAAFQIRSFPIKSFTVIDLSDDDRKKAQAVCTSSGIRTQPLLDDCILDVGVTKDAEFARSALAVSNSRHRENTGHSLEAETKSFTVEIDKPGSYPIENFEALAGQKMFFRALASGGLKWSEWKLEDSEGKIIFTQYFDPGAMQPGEHVLPKTGNYRSTLTTSGSETGTLEVTRNLVPDPQIFDISLPARISPDVPAKGAGRIELPGSKDTFRFAANSGDMLALSVLKKDNRLYLAKWQLRDPKGKLIFDRLLPDPLIGDVEARQEKASIKENGEHTLTITGGNKGLPSRFDYGHGEYGIFLRLVSH
;
A
#
# COMPACT_ATOMS: atom_id res chain seq x y z
N MET A 1 -44.37 53.88 -38.98
CA MET A 1 -42.90 54.03 -39.12
C MET A 1 -42.26 53.47 -37.86
N SER A 2 -41.12 52.80 -37.81
CA SER A 2 -40.28 52.02 -38.72
C SER A 2 -38.99 51.72 -37.92
N VAL A 3 -38.30 50.63 -38.22
CA VAL A 3 -36.94 50.27 -37.76
C VAL A 3 -36.77 49.76 -36.31
N LYS A 4 -36.31 48.50 -36.28
CA LYS A 4 -35.81 47.67 -35.19
C LYS A 4 -34.72 48.33 -34.32
N ARG A 5 -34.68 47.97 -33.03
CA ARG A 5 -33.40 47.69 -32.34
C ARG A 5 -33.55 46.49 -31.41
N ILE A 6 -32.96 45.37 -31.82
CA ILE A 6 -32.85 44.16 -31.01
C ILE A 6 -31.77 44.41 -29.97
N TRP A 7 -32.07 44.22 -28.70
CA TRP A 7 -31.07 44.05 -27.64
C TRP A 7 -31.18 42.60 -27.17
N SER A 8 -30.20 41.78 -27.54
CA SER A 8 -30.13 40.38 -27.09
C SER A 8 -29.62 40.29 -25.65
N ARG A 9 -29.97 39.19 -24.95
CA ARG A 9 -29.51 38.88 -23.59
C ARG A 9 -27.98 38.97 -23.42
N SER A 10 -27.23 38.78 -24.50
CA SER A 10 -25.77 38.91 -24.59
C SER A 10 -25.22 40.24 -24.03
N LEU A 11 -25.95 41.36 -24.20
CA LEU A 11 -25.42 42.66 -23.79
C LEU A 11 -25.52 42.92 -22.28
N LEU A 12 -26.47 42.29 -21.58
CA LEU A 12 -26.51 42.34 -20.12
C LEU A 12 -25.36 41.53 -19.52
N PHE A 13 -25.05 40.37 -20.11
CA PHE A 13 -23.88 39.56 -19.75
C PHE A 13 -22.56 40.30 -19.98
N ALA A 14 -22.41 41.01 -21.10
CA ALA A 14 -21.22 41.82 -21.37
C ALA A 14 -20.97 42.92 -20.33
N ILE A 15 -22.03 43.53 -19.76
CA ILE A 15 -21.92 44.54 -18.70
C ILE A 15 -21.46 43.91 -17.38
N VAL A 16 -21.94 42.71 -17.04
CA VAL A 16 -21.51 41.95 -15.86
C VAL A 16 -20.03 41.53 -16.00
N PHE A 17 -19.63 41.06 -17.18
CA PHE A 17 -18.25 40.64 -17.47
C PHE A 17 -17.25 41.81 -17.39
N PHE A 18 -17.62 42.99 -17.91
CA PHE A 18 -16.78 44.19 -17.81
C PHE A 18 -16.59 44.70 -16.39
N ALA A 19 -17.55 44.47 -15.48
CA ALA A 19 -17.42 44.86 -14.08
C ALA A 19 -16.40 43.99 -13.33
N MET A 20 -16.36 42.67 -13.61
CA MET A 20 -15.45 41.72 -12.96
C MET A 20 -13.97 41.97 -13.28
N LEU A 21 -13.66 42.50 -14.46
CA LEU A 21 -12.28 42.74 -14.93
C LEU A 21 -11.57 43.94 -14.28
N SER A 22 -12.18 44.62 -13.30
CA SER A 22 -11.68 45.92 -12.80
C SER A 22 -11.09 45.91 -11.38
N ASP A 23 -11.40 44.93 -10.52
CA ASP A 23 -10.84 44.88 -9.15
C ASP A 23 -11.00 43.49 -8.50
N CYS A 24 -9.92 42.70 -8.41
CA CYS A 24 -9.92 41.38 -7.77
C CYS A 24 -10.25 41.41 -6.27
N SER A 25 -10.13 42.55 -5.58
CA SER A 25 -10.40 42.63 -4.14
C SER A 25 -11.88 42.45 -3.78
N LYS A 26 -12.80 42.65 -4.74
CA LYS A 26 -14.25 42.56 -4.53
C LYS A 26 -14.83 41.18 -4.81
N ALA A 27 -14.20 40.37 -5.66
CA ALA A 27 -14.64 39.01 -5.96
C ALA A 27 -14.59 38.11 -4.70
N LYS A 28 -13.57 38.29 -3.85
CA LYS A 28 -13.41 37.53 -2.61
C LYS A 28 -14.52 37.76 -1.58
N ALA A 29 -15.21 38.89 -1.62
CA ALA A 29 -16.29 39.21 -0.69
C ALA A 29 -17.67 38.63 -1.09
N TRP A 30 -17.75 37.89 -2.21
CA TRP A 30 -19.01 37.33 -2.71
C TRP A 30 -19.10 35.79 -2.58
N LEU A 31 -17.98 35.13 -2.27
CA LEU A 31 -17.88 33.66 -2.13
C LEU A 31 -18.20 33.14 -0.71
N ASP A 32 -18.28 34.02 0.29
CA ASP A 32 -18.63 33.67 1.68
C ASP A 32 -20.16 33.72 1.94
N PHE A 33 -21.01 33.44 0.93
CA PHE A 33 -22.47 33.52 1.05
C PHE A 33 -23.18 32.30 0.43
N GLU A 34 -24.05 31.64 1.20
CA GLU A 34 -24.77 30.42 0.80
C GLU A 34 -25.81 30.71 -0.30
N ILE A 35 -25.77 29.93 -1.39
CA ILE A 35 -26.49 30.22 -2.64
C ILE A 35 -27.96 29.74 -2.62
N GLU A 36 -28.34 28.77 -1.77
CA GLU A 36 -29.71 28.22 -1.75
C GLU A 36 -30.79 29.25 -1.40
N ASP A 37 -30.46 30.28 -0.59
CA ASP A 37 -31.44 31.25 -0.10
C ASP A 37 -31.91 32.26 -1.16
N TYR A 38 -31.17 32.41 -2.27
CA TYR A 38 -31.48 33.38 -3.32
C TYR A 38 -32.18 32.78 -4.55
N LEU A 39 -32.40 31.46 -4.61
CA LEU A 39 -33.15 30.82 -5.69
C LEU A 39 -34.67 31.01 -5.54
N PRO A 40 -35.44 31.24 -6.62
CA PRO A 40 -36.91 31.21 -6.58
C PRO A 40 -37.45 29.85 -6.13
N GLU A 41 -38.62 29.83 -5.47
CA GLU A 41 -39.25 28.63 -4.90
C GLU A 41 -39.36 27.47 -5.92
N GLU A 42 -39.77 27.77 -7.15
CA GLU A 42 -39.89 26.78 -8.24
C GLU A 42 -38.53 26.15 -8.62
N GLN A 43 -37.43 26.91 -8.58
CA GLN A 43 -36.09 26.37 -8.87
C GLN A 43 -35.54 25.57 -7.68
N ARG A 44 -35.87 25.95 -6.44
CA ARG A 44 -35.60 25.08 -5.27
C ARG A 44 -36.43 23.80 -5.32
N GLN A 45 -37.68 23.84 -5.80
CA GLN A 45 -38.49 22.64 -6.00
C GLN A 45 -37.90 21.73 -7.09
N LEU A 46 -37.56 22.28 -8.26
CA LEU A 46 -36.92 21.53 -9.35
C LEU A 46 -35.57 20.91 -8.91
N SER A 47 -34.74 21.64 -8.18
CA SER A 47 -33.51 21.12 -7.60
C SER A 47 -33.78 19.94 -6.66
N ARG A 48 -34.74 20.06 -5.74
CA ARG A 48 -35.14 18.98 -4.82
C ARG A 48 -35.73 17.76 -5.54
N GLU A 49 -36.53 17.96 -6.58
CA GLU A 49 -37.08 16.87 -7.40
C GLU A 49 -36.00 16.15 -8.20
N PHE A 50 -35.05 16.89 -8.77
CA PHE A 50 -33.90 16.35 -9.50
C PHE A 50 -32.94 15.57 -8.57
N SER A 51 -32.57 16.13 -7.41
CA SER A 51 -31.76 15.44 -6.39
C SER A 51 -32.44 14.15 -5.93
N LYS A 52 -33.76 14.16 -5.75
CA LYS A 52 -34.53 12.95 -5.40
C LYS A 52 -34.50 11.90 -6.52
N ALA A 53 -34.69 12.31 -7.78
CA ALA A 53 -34.61 11.39 -8.92
C ALA A 53 -33.22 10.74 -9.06
N ALA A 54 -32.15 11.51 -8.84
CA ALA A 54 -30.78 10.99 -8.79
C ALA A 54 -30.60 9.98 -7.64
N GLN A 55 -31.03 10.31 -6.42
CA GLN A 55 -30.98 9.40 -5.26
C GLN A 55 -31.77 8.10 -5.48
N ASP A 56 -32.94 8.19 -6.13
CA ASP A 56 -33.78 7.06 -6.49
C ASP A 56 -33.08 6.16 -7.53
N ALA A 57 -32.51 6.74 -8.60
CA ALA A 57 -31.75 6.00 -9.61
C ALA A 57 -30.50 5.30 -9.02
N THR A 58 -29.74 5.97 -8.14
CA THR A 58 -28.58 5.39 -7.45
C THR A 58 -28.99 4.26 -6.50
N ARG A 59 -30.15 4.34 -5.85
CA ARG A 59 -30.71 3.24 -5.05
C ARG A 59 -31.11 2.03 -5.90
N ASP A 60 -31.73 2.27 -7.04
CA ASP A 60 -32.18 1.20 -7.94
C ASP A 60 -30.99 0.50 -8.61
N TRP A 61 -29.95 1.24 -9.03
CA TRP A 61 -28.68 0.68 -9.49
C TRP A 61 -28.03 -0.21 -8.43
N ARG A 62 -27.89 0.28 -7.18
CA ARG A 62 -27.34 -0.51 -6.07
C ARG A 62 -28.13 -1.81 -5.86
N THR A 63 -29.45 -1.74 -5.89
CA THR A 63 -30.34 -2.92 -5.77
C THR A 63 -30.13 -3.93 -6.91
N GLN A 64 -29.87 -3.45 -8.14
CA GLN A 64 -29.56 -4.33 -9.27
C GLN A 64 -28.18 -5.00 -9.13
N GLN A 65 -27.16 -4.31 -8.63
CA GLN A 65 -25.83 -4.92 -8.42
C GLN A 65 -25.87 -6.02 -7.35
N CYS A 66 -26.52 -5.75 -6.20
CA CYS A 66 -26.81 -6.77 -5.18
C CYS A 66 -27.43 -8.05 -5.80
N SER A 67 -28.35 -7.87 -6.76
CA SER A 67 -29.11 -8.94 -7.40
C SER A 67 -28.34 -9.72 -8.48
N LYS A 68 -27.32 -9.11 -9.10
CA LYS A 68 -26.53 -9.72 -10.19
C LYS A 68 -25.30 -10.47 -9.70
N GLU A 69 -24.67 -9.96 -8.65
CA GLU A 69 -23.35 -10.44 -8.20
C GLU A 69 -23.39 -11.24 -6.89
N GLY A 70 -24.55 -11.30 -6.22
CA GLY A 70 -24.71 -12.05 -4.97
C GLY A 70 -23.92 -11.46 -3.79
N ILE A 71 -23.75 -10.13 -3.80
CA ILE A 71 -22.95 -9.39 -2.81
C ILE A 71 -23.86 -8.82 -1.72
N ASP A 72 -23.46 -8.98 -0.45
CA ASP A 72 -24.23 -8.52 0.71
C ASP A 72 -24.17 -6.98 0.94
N THR A 73 -23.08 -6.32 0.52
CA THR A 73 -22.85 -4.87 0.70
C THR A 73 -22.06 -4.23 -0.46
N ILE A 74 -22.37 -2.98 -0.83
CA ILE A 74 -21.68 -2.22 -1.88
C ILE A 74 -20.97 -0.98 -1.27
N PRO A 75 -19.65 -0.78 -1.50
CA PRO A 75 -18.91 0.33 -0.88
C PRO A 75 -19.03 1.66 -1.63
N SER A 76 -18.90 2.77 -0.91
CA SER A 76 -18.95 4.16 -1.41
C SER A 76 -17.77 4.60 -2.29
N ASN A 77 -16.85 3.71 -2.64
CA ASN A 77 -15.84 3.98 -3.68
C ASN A 77 -16.21 3.34 -5.03
N HIS A 78 -17.35 2.64 -5.12
CA HIS A 78 -17.95 2.17 -6.37
C HIS A 78 -19.06 3.10 -6.88
N TYR A 79 -19.34 4.19 -6.16
CA TYR A 79 -20.27 5.27 -6.53
C TYR A 79 -19.81 6.56 -5.83
N ASP A 80 -19.65 7.68 -6.55
CA ASP A 80 -19.48 8.99 -5.90
C ASP A 80 -20.84 9.54 -5.39
N ALA A 81 -20.84 10.78 -4.87
CA ALA A 81 -22.03 11.39 -4.26
C ALA A 81 -23.24 11.54 -5.21
N PHE A 82 -23.03 11.51 -6.53
CA PHE A 82 -24.09 11.48 -7.54
C PHE A 82 -23.97 10.29 -8.53
N GLY A 83 -22.81 9.63 -8.58
CA GLY A 83 -22.61 8.28 -9.09
C GLY A 83 -22.24 8.15 -10.56
N HIS A 84 -21.25 8.90 -11.08
CA HIS A 84 -20.55 8.73 -12.37
C HIS A 84 -19.30 9.64 -12.46
N CYS A 85 -18.15 9.29 -13.06
CA CYS A 85 -17.70 8.10 -13.81
C CYS A 85 -16.17 8.14 -14.05
N TRP A 86 -15.52 6.99 -14.34
CA TRP A 86 -14.62 6.97 -15.51
C TRP A 86 -14.53 5.60 -16.22
N TYR A 87 -14.97 5.54 -17.48
CA TYR A 87 -14.32 4.76 -18.54
C TYR A 87 -14.79 5.26 -19.92
N GLY A 88 -13.87 5.75 -20.77
CA GLY A 88 -14.25 6.43 -22.02
C GLY A 88 -13.13 6.63 -23.03
N CYS A 89 -12.19 5.69 -23.16
CA CYS A 89 -11.06 5.80 -24.10
C CYS A 89 -10.75 4.48 -24.83
N GLN A 90 -11.59 4.07 -25.79
CA GLN A 90 -11.14 3.42 -27.04
C GLN A 90 -12.28 3.20 -28.06
N ALA A 91 -12.17 3.85 -29.22
CA ALA A 91 -12.67 3.37 -30.51
C ALA A 91 -11.97 4.16 -31.64
N GLU A 92 -11.13 3.50 -32.45
CA GLU A 92 -10.38 4.14 -33.55
C GLU A 92 -10.91 3.66 -34.92
N ARG A 93 -10.85 4.55 -35.95
CA ARG A 93 -11.01 4.34 -37.42
C ARG A 93 -12.46 4.41 -37.96
N SER A 94 -12.89 5.31 -38.88
CA SER A 94 -12.38 5.81 -40.21
C SER A 94 -12.60 4.81 -41.37
N ILE A 95 -12.96 5.16 -42.62
CA ILE A 95 -12.83 6.39 -43.46
C ILE A 95 -14.04 6.49 -44.45
N PHE A 96 -14.44 7.68 -44.97
CA PHE A 96 -14.79 8.02 -46.40
C PHE A 96 -15.66 9.31 -46.58
N PRO A 97 -15.70 9.95 -47.78
CA PRO A 97 -15.80 11.41 -47.90
C PRO A 97 -17.08 11.91 -48.59
N GLY A 98 -17.50 13.14 -48.26
CA GLY A 98 -18.58 13.82 -49.00
C GLY A 98 -19.96 13.79 -48.35
N ALA A 99 -20.07 13.48 -47.06
CA ALA A 99 -21.29 13.66 -46.27
C ALA A 99 -21.21 14.88 -45.32
N GLY A 100 -20.72 16.01 -45.84
CA GLY A 100 -20.92 17.30 -45.17
C GLY A 100 -22.42 17.64 -45.16
N ALA A 101 -22.92 18.13 -44.02
CA ALA A 101 -24.31 18.56 -43.82
C ALA A 101 -25.42 17.48 -43.74
N VAL A 102 -25.21 16.38 -42.99
CA VAL A 102 -26.34 15.62 -42.37
C VAL A 102 -26.10 15.23 -40.89
N GLY A 103 -24.90 15.45 -40.33
CA GLY A 103 -24.60 15.07 -38.93
C GLY A 103 -25.45 15.80 -37.87
N TRP A 104 -25.93 17.01 -38.17
CA TRP A 104 -26.63 17.88 -37.22
C TRP A 104 -28.06 17.43 -36.86
N PHE A 105 -28.71 16.62 -37.71
CA PHE A 105 -30.13 16.25 -37.54
C PHE A 105 -30.36 14.84 -36.98
N ARG A 106 -29.31 14.05 -36.74
CA ARG A 106 -29.48 12.73 -36.08
C ARG A 106 -29.38 12.81 -34.56
N GLU A 107 -28.50 13.65 -34.02
CA GLU A 107 -28.44 13.78 -32.57
C GLU A 107 -29.61 14.63 -32.04
N LEU A 108 -29.96 15.76 -32.67
CA LEU A 108 -31.17 16.52 -32.29
C LEU A 108 -32.47 15.68 -32.27
N ALA A 109 -32.54 14.62 -33.10
CA ALA A 109 -33.65 13.67 -33.13
C ALA A 109 -33.55 12.53 -32.10
N ARG A 110 -32.38 12.26 -31.52
CA ARG A 110 -32.23 11.45 -30.30
C ARG A 110 -32.61 12.28 -29.07
N GLU A 111 -32.04 13.48 -28.96
CA GLU A 111 -32.10 14.36 -27.78
C GLU A 111 -33.53 14.79 -27.42
N THR A 112 -34.40 14.93 -28.43
CA THR A 112 -35.78 15.43 -28.25
C THR A 112 -36.86 14.34 -28.21
N GLY A 113 -36.48 13.06 -28.34
CA GLY A 113 -37.42 11.96 -28.53
C GLY A 113 -37.52 10.97 -27.36
N TRP A 114 -36.39 10.45 -26.88
CA TRP A 114 -36.33 9.36 -25.90
C TRP A 114 -35.04 9.44 -25.05
N GLY A 115 -35.15 9.99 -23.84
CA GLY A 115 -34.01 10.24 -22.93
C GLY A 115 -33.52 11.68 -23.06
N GLY A 116 -33.63 12.45 -21.99
CA GLY A 116 -33.37 13.89 -21.96
C GLY A 116 -31.90 14.27 -21.76
N GLU A 117 -31.67 15.58 -21.85
CA GLU A 117 -30.37 16.25 -21.94
C GLU A 117 -29.47 16.09 -20.70
N HIS A 118 -28.25 15.58 -20.95
CA HIS A 118 -27.01 15.70 -20.16
C HIS A 118 -25.89 15.48 -21.19
N ASP A 119 -24.80 16.25 -21.30
CA ASP A 119 -24.34 17.47 -20.62
C ASP A 119 -23.36 18.17 -21.61
N SER A 120 -23.01 19.45 -21.40
CA SER A 120 -21.93 20.26 -22.02
C SER A 120 -22.32 21.59 -22.67
N PHE A 121 -23.59 21.83 -23.03
CA PHE A 121 -23.97 22.95 -23.93
C PHE A 121 -23.41 24.33 -23.55
N TRP A 122 -23.41 24.71 -22.27
CA TRP A 122 -22.85 25.99 -21.82
C TRP A 122 -21.33 26.00 -21.65
N GLN A 123 -20.70 24.85 -21.43
CA GLN A 123 -19.24 24.73 -21.42
C GLN A 123 -18.69 24.81 -22.84
N ASP A 124 -19.32 24.11 -23.80
CA ASP A 124 -18.96 24.17 -25.22
C ASP A 124 -19.22 25.55 -25.82
N ILE A 125 -20.33 26.20 -25.48
CA ILE A 125 -20.60 27.60 -25.90
C ILE A 125 -19.64 28.61 -25.25
N HIS A 126 -19.07 28.33 -24.08
CA HIS A 126 -18.01 29.17 -23.51
C HIS A 126 -16.70 28.99 -24.30
N ASN A 127 -16.34 27.74 -24.59
CA ASN A 127 -15.15 27.38 -25.37
C ASN A 127 -15.22 27.90 -26.83
N GLU A 128 -16.38 27.88 -27.49
CA GLU A 128 -16.55 28.45 -28.83
C GLU A 128 -16.55 30.00 -28.85
N ASN A 129 -17.15 30.67 -27.85
CA ASN A 129 -17.29 32.14 -27.89
C ASN A 129 -15.99 32.91 -27.62
N GLU A 130 -15.00 32.33 -26.93
CA GLU A 130 -13.68 32.96 -26.80
C GLU A 130 -12.79 32.71 -28.03
N GLY A 131 -13.19 31.82 -28.95
CA GLY A 131 -12.44 31.48 -30.16
C GLY A 131 -11.11 30.76 -29.88
N ILE A 132 -10.94 30.20 -28.68
CA ILE A 132 -9.69 29.58 -28.23
C ILE A 132 -9.64 28.13 -28.69
N TYR A 133 -8.95 27.90 -29.80
CA TYR A 133 -8.50 26.57 -30.22
C TYR A 133 -7.43 26.07 -29.25
N TYR A 134 -7.83 25.29 -28.24
CA TYR A 134 -6.87 24.58 -27.38
C TYR A 134 -6.20 23.45 -28.17
N SER A 135 -4.96 23.71 -28.58
CA SER A 135 -4.09 22.74 -29.23
C SER A 135 -3.46 21.76 -28.22
N LEU A 136 -2.59 20.86 -28.70
CA LEU A 136 -1.98 19.70 -28.02
C LEU A 136 -1.11 19.99 -26.76
N TRP A 137 -1.29 21.11 -26.05
CA TRP A 137 -0.32 21.61 -25.06
C TRP A 137 -0.91 22.05 -23.70
N GLU A 138 -2.22 21.95 -23.46
CA GLU A 138 -2.82 22.35 -22.16
C GLU A 138 -3.67 21.25 -21.53
N GLY A 139 -3.05 20.43 -20.67
CA GLY A 139 -3.74 19.62 -19.66
C GLY A 139 -4.40 18.33 -20.12
N SER A 140 -4.33 17.29 -19.29
CA SER A 140 -5.17 16.10 -19.41
C SER A 140 -6.39 16.21 -18.48
N CYS A 141 -7.33 15.27 -18.53
CA CYS A 141 -8.45 15.21 -17.58
C CYS A 141 -7.96 15.23 -16.11
N SER A 142 -6.77 14.71 -15.81
CA SER A 142 -6.12 14.83 -14.48
C SER A 142 -6.02 16.29 -14.03
N THR A 143 -5.58 17.19 -14.91
CA THR A 143 -5.32 18.60 -14.59
C THR A 143 -6.60 19.34 -14.20
N ILE A 144 -7.75 18.94 -14.75
CA ILE A 144 -9.07 19.50 -14.42
C ILE A 144 -9.53 18.99 -13.04
N CYS A 145 -9.37 17.68 -12.77
CA CYS A 145 -9.62 17.11 -11.44
C CYS A 145 -8.69 17.72 -10.36
N ASP A 146 -7.40 17.86 -10.66
CA ASP A 146 -6.40 18.47 -9.77
C ASP A 146 -6.72 19.95 -9.49
N THR A 147 -7.22 20.68 -10.49
CA THR A 147 -7.64 22.08 -10.31
C THR A 147 -8.92 22.19 -9.47
N ALA A 148 -9.88 21.28 -9.62
CA ALA A 148 -11.07 21.24 -8.76
C ALA A 148 -10.75 20.86 -7.31
N TYR A 149 -9.79 19.94 -7.12
CA TYR A 149 -9.25 19.56 -5.82
C TYR A 149 -8.50 20.72 -5.14
N GLN A 150 -7.58 21.39 -5.86
CA GLN A 150 -6.79 22.51 -5.31
C GLN A 150 -7.61 23.76 -4.99
N ASN A 151 -8.76 23.97 -5.64
CA ASN A 151 -9.66 25.09 -5.36
C ASN A 151 -10.77 24.75 -4.33
N ASN A 152 -10.69 23.58 -3.68
CA ASN A 152 -11.62 23.17 -2.61
C ASN A 152 -13.10 23.06 -3.07
N VAL A 153 -13.34 22.83 -4.37
CA VAL A 153 -14.68 22.71 -4.99
C VAL A 153 -15.17 21.25 -5.01
N LEU A 154 -14.29 20.30 -4.71
CA LEU A 154 -14.65 18.91 -4.39
C LEU A 154 -15.05 18.79 -2.92
N ASP A 155 -16.26 18.31 -2.68
CA ASP A 155 -16.66 17.88 -1.34
C ASP A 155 -15.91 16.59 -0.96
N LEU A 156 -14.92 16.74 -0.08
CA LEU A 156 -14.14 15.64 0.47
C LEU A 156 -14.71 15.12 1.81
N THR A 157 -15.91 15.55 2.21
CA THR A 157 -16.59 15.08 3.43
C THR A 157 -17.28 13.72 3.26
N ALA A 158 -16.51 12.76 2.76
CA ALA A 158 -16.73 11.33 3.01
C ALA A 158 -15.64 10.79 3.96
N PRO A 159 -15.67 11.13 5.28
CA PRO A 159 -14.60 10.79 6.21
C PRO A 159 -14.69 9.34 6.70
N GLU A 160 -15.75 8.63 6.34
CA GLU A 160 -16.02 7.24 6.70
C GLU A 160 -16.44 6.46 5.45
N ARG A 161 -15.90 5.24 5.25
CA ARG A 161 -16.32 4.38 4.12
C ARG A 161 -17.74 3.92 4.36
N GLN A 162 -18.70 4.57 3.70
CA GLN A 162 -20.10 4.15 3.74
C GLN A 162 -20.35 2.92 2.87
N TRP A 163 -21.31 2.10 3.28
CA TRP A 163 -21.71 0.88 2.59
C TRP A 163 -23.23 0.85 2.42
N TRP A 164 -23.68 0.47 1.23
CA TRP A 164 -25.08 0.11 1.01
C TRP A 164 -25.29 -1.35 1.39
N ASP A 165 -26.09 -1.58 2.42
CA ASP A 165 -26.48 -2.92 2.86
C ASP A 165 -27.63 -3.45 2.00
N CYS A 166 -27.41 -4.57 1.31
CA CYS A 166 -28.37 -5.14 0.36
C CYS A 166 -29.59 -5.79 1.05
N GLY A 167 -29.48 -6.22 2.30
CA GLY A 167 -30.55 -6.87 3.06
C GLY A 167 -31.53 -5.88 3.71
N THR A 168 -30.98 -4.87 4.39
CA THR A 168 -31.72 -3.79 5.08
C THR A 168 -32.03 -2.58 4.19
N ARG A 169 -31.39 -2.46 3.01
CA ARG A 169 -31.56 -1.36 2.04
C ARG A 169 -31.30 0.02 2.65
N GLN A 170 -30.22 0.11 3.42
CA GLN A 170 -29.80 1.34 4.12
C GLN A 170 -28.30 1.59 3.92
N VAL A 171 -27.91 2.87 4.01
CA VAL A 171 -26.50 3.27 4.08
C VAL A 171 -26.01 3.09 5.52
N ARG A 172 -24.83 2.49 5.69
CA ARG A 172 -24.16 2.29 6.98
C ARG A 172 -22.76 2.91 6.94
N ASN A 173 -22.36 3.62 7.99
CA ASN A 173 -21.04 4.27 8.09
C ASN A 173 -19.89 3.30 8.35
N THR A 174 -20.19 2.09 8.80
CA THR A 174 -19.23 1.01 8.99
C THR A 174 -19.60 -0.17 8.12
N ARG A 175 -18.60 -0.79 7.47
CA ARG A 175 -18.67 -2.22 7.18
C ARG A 175 -18.88 -2.89 8.54
N GLU A 176 -19.71 -3.93 8.63
CA GLU A 176 -19.66 -4.77 9.82
C GLU A 176 -18.22 -5.30 9.96
N GLU A 177 -17.47 -4.82 10.96
CA GLU A 177 -16.04 -5.11 11.14
C GLU A 177 -15.84 -6.55 11.65
N GLY A 178 -16.40 -7.55 10.98
CA GLY A 178 -16.18 -8.98 11.22
C GLY A 178 -15.08 -9.59 10.35
N ASP A 179 -14.67 -8.90 9.29
CA ASP A 179 -13.92 -9.52 8.20
C ASP A 179 -12.40 -9.34 8.26
N ARG A 180 -11.85 -8.31 8.93
CA ARG A 180 -10.40 -8.06 8.96
C ARG A 180 -9.95 -7.44 10.30
N CYS A 181 -8.93 -8.04 10.93
CA CYS A 181 -8.24 -7.49 12.10
C CYS A 181 -7.12 -6.58 11.61
N GLU A 182 -7.37 -5.27 11.54
CA GLU A 182 -6.37 -4.27 11.15
C GLU A 182 -5.59 -3.83 12.41
N LYS A 183 -4.25 -3.75 12.35
CA LYS A 183 -3.34 -3.42 13.47
C LYS A 183 -3.33 -4.43 14.63
N CYS A 184 -3.14 -5.69 14.29
CA CYS A 184 -3.22 -6.79 15.25
C CYS A 184 -1.91 -7.58 15.33
N SER A 185 -1.41 -7.84 16.54
CA SER A 185 -0.46 -8.93 16.71
C SER A 185 -1.13 -10.24 16.30
N ALA A 186 -0.39 -11.09 15.61
CA ALA A 186 -0.85 -12.34 15.03
C ALA A 186 0.04 -13.50 15.46
N SER A 187 -0.57 -14.67 15.65
CA SER A 187 0.10 -15.97 15.65
C SER A 187 -0.62 -16.87 14.64
N HIS A 188 0.07 -17.29 13.58
CA HIS A 188 -0.51 -17.97 12.43
C HIS A 188 0.35 -19.13 11.92
N GLY A 189 -0.26 -20.04 11.15
CA GLY A 189 0.44 -21.20 10.56
C GLY A 189 1.07 -22.11 11.62
N ASP A 190 2.24 -22.67 11.30
CA ASP A 190 3.16 -23.21 12.30
C ASP A 190 3.84 -22.06 13.06
N PRO A 191 3.52 -21.81 14.35
CA PRO A 191 3.35 -20.48 14.92
C PRO A 191 4.39 -19.40 14.55
N HIS A 192 4.13 -18.75 13.41
CA HIS A 192 4.75 -17.50 13.03
C HIS A 192 4.07 -16.39 13.82
N ILE A 193 4.87 -15.68 14.62
CA ILE A 193 4.39 -14.56 15.42
C ILE A 193 4.81 -13.28 14.73
N THR A 194 3.88 -12.33 14.62
CA THR A 194 4.19 -10.95 14.28
C THR A 194 3.46 -10.07 15.27
N THR A 195 4.18 -9.23 15.98
CA THR A 195 3.57 -8.28 16.91
C THR A 195 2.99 -7.08 16.16
N ARG A 196 2.09 -6.33 16.79
CA ARG A 196 1.53 -5.08 16.25
C ARG A 196 2.64 -4.13 15.81
N ASP A 197 3.70 -4.05 16.60
CA ASP A 197 4.77 -3.07 16.39
C ASP A 197 5.78 -3.55 15.32
N GLY A 198 5.51 -4.70 14.67
CA GLY A 198 6.18 -5.18 13.46
C GLY A 198 7.25 -6.25 13.69
N PHE A 199 7.53 -6.62 14.93
CA PHE A 199 8.54 -7.64 15.24
C PHE A 199 8.03 -9.04 14.88
N HIS A 200 8.76 -9.75 14.02
CA HIS A 200 8.38 -11.07 13.51
C HIS A 200 9.39 -12.15 13.95
N TYR A 201 8.88 -13.30 14.40
CA TYR A 201 9.68 -14.47 14.79
C TYR A 201 8.88 -15.78 14.80
N ASP A 202 9.58 -16.91 14.62
CA ASP A 202 9.00 -18.25 14.66
C ASP A 202 9.02 -18.82 16.09
N PHE A 203 7.89 -19.28 16.63
CA PHE A 203 7.81 -19.86 17.98
C PHE A 203 7.23 -21.28 17.99
N GLN A 204 8.05 -22.25 17.60
CA GLN A 204 7.63 -23.65 17.40
C GLN A 204 7.55 -24.48 18.69
N ALA A 205 7.31 -23.86 19.85
CA ALA A 205 7.23 -24.58 21.11
C ALA A 205 5.91 -25.36 21.21
N ALA A 206 5.90 -26.50 21.89
CA ALA A 206 4.66 -27.20 22.23
C ALA A 206 4.33 -26.99 23.72
N GLY A 207 3.09 -26.61 24.01
CA GLY A 207 2.71 -26.11 25.31
C GLY A 207 1.38 -25.36 25.34
N GLU A 208 1.11 -24.79 26.50
CA GLU A 208 0.11 -23.75 26.68
C GLU A 208 0.86 -22.52 27.20
N PHE A 209 0.64 -21.36 26.57
CA PHE A 209 1.42 -20.15 26.79
C PHE A 209 0.51 -18.94 26.93
N ILE A 210 0.94 -17.93 27.69
CA ILE A 210 0.33 -16.60 27.66
C ILE A 210 0.76 -15.93 26.35
N ALA A 211 -0.18 -15.79 25.42
CA ALA A 211 0.03 -15.01 24.21
C ALA A 211 0.13 -13.52 24.55
N LEU A 212 -0.73 -13.04 25.45
CA LEU A 212 -0.76 -11.64 25.88
C LEU A 212 -1.35 -11.53 27.28
N LYS A 213 -0.80 -10.66 28.13
CA LYS A 213 -1.32 -10.35 29.45
C LYS A 213 -1.13 -8.87 29.79
N SER A 214 -2.16 -8.27 30.37
CA SER A 214 -2.12 -6.93 30.95
C SER A 214 -1.25 -6.88 32.19
N ILE A 215 -0.57 -5.75 32.38
CA ILE A 215 0.20 -5.44 33.60
C ILE A 215 -0.60 -4.61 34.61
N THR A 216 -1.81 -4.14 34.23
CA THR A 216 -2.65 -3.23 35.02
C THR A 216 -3.97 -3.83 35.49
N ASP A 217 -4.47 -4.90 34.84
CA ASP A 217 -5.73 -5.59 35.18
C ASP A 217 -5.69 -7.10 34.89
N ASP A 218 -6.86 -7.76 34.86
CA ASP A 218 -7.00 -9.20 34.74
C ASP A 218 -7.04 -9.73 33.30
N LEU A 219 -6.87 -8.88 32.28
CA LEU A 219 -6.87 -9.29 30.89
C LEU A 219 -5.69 -10.24 30.61
N VAL A 220 -6.00 -11.44 30.16
CA VAL A 220 -5.03 -12.45 29.71
C VAL A 220 -5.61 -13.27 28.57
N ILE A 221 -4.78 -13.54 27.57
CA ILE A 221 -5.03 -14.38 26.40
C ILE A 221 -3.94 -15.47 26.37
N GLN A 222 -4.37 -16.71 26.17
CA GLN A 222 -3.55 -17.90 26.13
C GLN A 222 -3.72 -18.62 24.79
N VAL A 223 -2.65 -19.24 24.32
CA VAL A 223 -2.65 -20.14 23.15
C VAL A 223 -2.14 -21.51 23.54
N ARG A 224 -2.71 -22.54 22.91
CA ARG A 224 -2.24 -23.93 22.99
C ARG A 224 -1.58 -24.29 21.67
N GLN A 225 -0.35 -24.75 21.74
CA GLN A 225 0.47 -25.17 20.62
C GLN A 225 0.78 -26.67 20.76
N GLU A 226 0.32 -27.49 19.80
CA GLU A 226 0.57 -28.93 19.75
C GLU A 226 1.47 -29.29 18.55
N PRO A 227 2.34 -30.31 18.61
CA PRO A 227 3.15 -30.74 17.48
C PRO A 227 2.32 -31.09 16.25
N TRP A 228 2.80 -30.72 15.05
CA TRP A 228 2.18 -31.14 13.80
C TRP A 228 2.39 -32.65 13.56
N GLU A 229 1.34 -33.45 13.72
CA GLU A 229 1.35 -34.91 13.52
C GLU A 229 2.57 -35.62 14.17
N ASN A 230 3.53 -36.08 13.35
CA ASN A 230 4.77 -36.75 13.77
C ASN A 230 6.01 -35.86 13.64
N SER A 231 5.82 -34.56 13.37
CA SER A 231 6.88 -33.55 13.36
C SER A 231 7.62 -33.52 14.70
N LYS A 232 8.87 -33.08 14.64
CA LYS A 232 9.71 -32.82 15.83
C LYS A 232 10.17 -31.36 15.90
N THR A 233 9.72 -30.53 14.97
CA THR A 233 10.29 -29.21 14.71
C THR A 233 9.28 -28.09 14.49
N VAL A 234 8.02 -28.42 14.16
CA VAL A 234 6.95 -27.42 13.96
C VAL A 234 5.68 -27.79 14.73
N SER A 235 5.08 -26.82 15.41
CA SER A 235 3.83 -26.94 16.15
C SER A 235 2.69 -26.24 15.41
N LEU A 236 1.46 -26.29 15.93
CA LEU A 236 0.29 -25.57 15.43
C LEU A 236 -0.52 -25.03 16.59
N ASN A 237 -1.09 -23.84 16.44
CA ASN A 237 -2.12 -23.35 17.36
C ASN A 237 -3.39 -24.23 17.23
N THR A 238 -3.80 -24.92 18.30
CA THR A 238 -5.00 -25.79 18.32
C THR A 238 -6.12 -25.26 19.20
N ALA A 239 -5.82 -24.37 20.15
CA ALA A 239 -6.81 -23.64 20.94
C ALA A 239 -6.32 -22.25 21.35
N ALA A 240 -7.26 -21.35 21.59
CA ALA A 240 -7.02 -20.05 22.21
C ALA A 240 -8.03 -19.85 23.36
N ALA A 241 -7.64 -19.20 24.45
CA ALA A 241 -8.52 -18.92 25.58
C ALA A 241 -8.22 -17.57 26.21
N ALA A 242 -9.23 -16.90 26.74
CA ALA A 242 -9.11 -15.56 27.27
C ALA A 242 -9.96 -15.34 28.53
N ASN A 243 -9.49 -14.46 29.40
CA ASN A 243 -10.27 -13.91 30.51
C ASN A 243 -10.91 -12.58 30.08
N VAL A 244 -12.23 -12.55 30.03
CA VAL A 244 -13.04 -11.40 29.60
C VAL A 244 -13.86 -10.91 30.79
N HIS A 245 -13.34 -9.93 31.53
CA HIS A 245 -13.97 -9.40 32.76
C HIS A 245 -14.35 -10.50 33.79
N GLY A 246 -13.52 -11.54 33.89
CA GLY A 246 -13.74 -12.71 34.73
C GLY A 246 -14.53 -13.85 34.10
N ASP A 247 -15.00 -13.75 32.86
CA ASP A 247 -15.57 -14.87 32.10
C ASP A 247 -14.48 -15.54 31.25
N ARG A 248 -14.42 -16.87 31.35
CA ARG A 248 -13.42 -17.68 30.64
C ARG A 248 -13.98 -18.10 29.28
N VAL A 249 -13.52 -17.46 28.22
CA VAL A 249 -13.88 -17.79 26.83
C VAL A 249 -12.77 -18.63 26.22
N ALA A 250 -13.08 -19.85 25.76
CA ALA A 250 -12.11 -20.73 25.13
C ALA A 250 -12.62 -21.26 23.78
N VAL A 251 -11.74 -21.26 22.78
CA VAL A 251 -12.00 -21.64 21.40
C VAL A 251 -11.07 -22.78 21.02
N TYR A 252 -11.62 -23.91 20.59
CA TYR A 252 -10.88 -25.09 20.16
C TYR A 252 -11.12 -25.35 18.68
N GLY A 253 -10.05 -25.32 17.89
CA GLY A 253 -10.07 -25.62 16.46
C GLY A 253 -9.51 -27.01 16.16
N ALA A 254 -9.05 -27.21 14.92
CA ALA A 254 -8.39 -28.43 14.46
C ALA A 254 -9.19 -29.74 14.69
N ARG A 255 -10.53 -29.67 14.57
CA ARG A 255 -11.44 -30.80 14.83
C ARG A 255 -12.33 -31.12 13.62
N PRO A 256 -12.69 -32.40 13.41
CA PRO A 256 -13.68 -32.79 12.39
C PRO A 256 -15.05 -32.14 12.57
N GLU A 257 -15.39 -31.79 13.82
CA GLU A 257 -16.65 -31.15 14.23
C GLU A 257 -16.68 -29.63 13.97
N GLY A 258 -15.58 -29.05 13.51
CA GLY A 258 -15.41 -27.60 13.38
C GLY A 258 -14.97 -26.93 14.68
N VAL A 259 -15.18 -25.62 14.77
CA VAL A 259 -14.75 -24.80 15.92
C VAL A 259 -15.71 -24.96 17.11
N GLN A 260 -15.18 -25.32 18.28
CA GLN A 260 -15.93 -25.39 19.54
C GLN A 260 -15.63 -24.17 20.41
N ILE A 261 -16.67 -23.44 20.81
CA ILE A 261 -16.58 -22.34 21.78
C ILE A 261 -17.10 -22.82 23.14
N LYS A 262 -16.36 -22.53 24.21
CA LYS A 262 -16.80 -22.71 25.60
C LYS A 262 -16.76 -21.38 26.33
N VAL A 263 -17.78 -21.11 27.14
CA VAL A 263 -17.82 -20.00 28.10
C VAL A 263 -18.01 -20.58 29.50
N ASN A 264 -17.07 -20.30 30.40
CA ASN A 264 -17.05 -20.83 31.77
C ASN A 264 -17.21 -22.38 31.82
N GLY A 265 -16.52 -23.09 30.92
CA GLY A 265 -16.51 -24.55 30.81
C GLY A 265 -17.70 -25.17 30.07
N ARG A 266 -18.75 -24.39 29.82
CA ARG A 266 -19.97 -24.85 29.14
C ARG A 266 -19.90 -24.55 27.65
N ASP A 267 -20.44 -25.43 26.82
CA ASP A 267 -20.53 -25.19 25.37
C ASP A 267 -21.39 -23.96 25.09
N TYR A 268 -20.91 -23.12 24.18
CA TYR A 268 -21.50 -21.83 23.87
C TYR A 268 -21.74 -21.72 22.36
N SER A 269 -23.01 -21.62 21.96
CA SER A 269 -23.35 -21.41 20.55
C SER A 269 -23.32 -19.91 20.25
N ALA A 270 -22.39 -19.53 19.36
CA ALA A 270 -22.36 -18.23 18.72
C ALA A 270 -22.57 -18.39 17.21
N ASP A 271 -23.20 -17.39 16.61
CA ASP A 271 -23.46 -17.24 15.19
C ASP A 271 -22.93 -15.87 14.73
N ASP A 272 -23.31 -15.40 13.54
CA ASP A 272 -22.86 -14.10 13.02
C ASP A 272 -23.24 -12.90 13.93
N ASN A 273 -24.28 -13.04 14.76
CA ASN A 273 -24.71 -12.01 15.70
C ASN A 273 -23.84 -11.98 16.97
N TRP A 274 -23.57 -10.77 17.46
CA TRP A 274 -22.96 -10.58 18.78
C TRP A 274 -23.85 -11.08 19.90
N ARG A 275 -23.29 -11.92 20.77
CA ARG A 275 -23.94 -12.42 21.99
C ARG A 275 -23.17 -11.96 23.22
N ASN A 276 -23.89 -11.45 24.22
CA ASN A 276 -23.30 -10.93 25.45
C ASN A 276 -22.72 -12.05 26.32
N LEU A 277 -21.58 -11.78 26.95
CA LEU A 277 -21.00 -12.61 28.01
C LEU A 277 -21.60 -12.24 29.39
N PRO A 278 -21.74 -13.20 30.32
CA PRO A 278 -22.33 -12.97 31.65
C PRO A 278 -21.80 -11.78 32.45
N LYS A 279 -20.51 -11.44 32.34
CA LYS A 279 -19.83 -10.36 33.09
C LYS A 279 -19.47 -9.14 32.24
N GLY A 280 -19.88 -9.12 30.97
CA GLY A 280 -19.58 -8.04 30.03
C GLY A 280 -18.62 -8.48 28.91
N GLY A 281 -18.64 -7.74 27.81
CA GLY A 281 -18.05 -8.17 26.55
C GLY A 281 -19.01 -9.03 25.72
N THR A 282 -18.60 -9.37 24.50
CA THR A 282 -19.42 -10.07 23.50
C THR A 282 -18.63 -11.09 22.70
N VAL A 283 -19.29 -12.17 22.27
CA VAL A 283 -18.75 -13.18 21.35
C VAL A 283 -19.66 -13.33 20.13
N ARG A 284 -19.08 -13.44 18.94
CA ARG A 284 -19.74 -13.90 17.71
C ARG A 284 -18.88 -14.95 17.00
N ASN A 285 -19.48 -15.76 16.15
CA ASN A 285 -18.78 -16.66 15.22
C ASN A 285 -19.15 -16.27 13.80
N HIS A 286 -18.38 -15.36 13.21
CA HIS A 286 -18.63 -14.88 11.86
C HIS A 286 -17.96 -15.79 10.83
N ARG A 287 -18.75 -16.55 10.07
CA ARG A 287 -18.26 -17.40 8.95
C ARG A 287 -17.07 -18.32 9.30
N GLY A 288 -17.00 -18.84 10.54
CA GLY A 288 -15.91 -19.71 11.02
C GLY A 288 -14.78 -18.97 11.77
N ARG A 289 -14.90 -17.66 11.95
CA ARG A 289 -14.02 -16.83 12.77
C ARG A 289 -14.72 -16.41 14.07
N VAL A 290 -14.20 -16.86 15.20
CA VAL A 290 -14.72 -16.49 16.51
C VAL A 290 -14.10 -15.17 16.94
N ILE A 291 -14.92 -14.14 17.16
CA ILE A 291 -14.46 -12.82 17.61
C ILE A 291 -15.01 -12.59 19.01
N THR A 292 -14.10 -12.38 19.96
CA THR A 292 -14.38 -12.04 21.36
C THR A 292 -13.97 -10.60 21.60
N ARG A 293 -14.88 -9.78 22.12
CA ARG A 293 -14.70 -8.33 22.33
C ARG A 293 -14.92 -7.97 23.80
N TRP A 294 -14.00 -7.21 24.39
CA TRP A 294 -14.08 -6.65 25.74
C TRP A 294 -14.86 -5.33 25.73
N LEU A 295 -15.25 -4.84 26.90
CA LEU A 295 -16.02 -3.60 27.04
C LEU A 295 -15.26 -2.35 26.58
N ASP A 296 -13.93 -2.38 26.58
CA ASP A 296 -13.05 -1.30 26.11
C ASP A 296 -12.79 -1.31 24.59
N GLY A 297 -13.32 -2.29 23.86
CA GLY A 297 -13.08 -2.45 22.42
C GLY A 297 -11.83 -3.27 22.07
N THR A 298 -11.12 -3.83 23.05
CA THR A 298 -10.13 -4.89 22.80
C THR A 298 -10.80 -6.11 22.19
N GLU A 299 -10.17 -6.77 21.23
CA GLU A 299 -10.69 -7.94 20.54
C GLU A 299 -9.64 -9.05 20.37
N MET A 300 -10.09 -10.29 20.57
CA MET A 300 -9.40 -11.51 20.17
C MET A 300 -10.16 -12.18 19.03
N TRP A 301 -9.47 -12.41 17.93
CA TRP A 301 -10.00 -13.02 16.71
C TRP A 301 -9.35 -14.40 16.56
N VAL A 302 -10.16 -15.45 16.53
CA VAL A 302 -9.71 -16.84 16.35
C VAL A 302 -10.30 -17.37 15.06
N GLU A 303 -9.47 -17.46 14.03
CA GLU A 303 -9.84 -17.93 12.70
C GLU A 303 -9.53 -19.42 12.58
N SER A 304 -10.57 -20.23 12.37
CA SER A 304 -10.42 -21.69 12.33
C SER A 304 -10.18 -22.18 10.91
N PHE A 305 -9.07 -22.88 10.75
CA PHE A 305 -8.79 -23.72 9.59
C PHE A 305 -9.05 -25.19 9.95
N PRO A 306 -9.05 -26.14 8.99
CA PRO A 306 -9.36 -27.54 9.27
C PRO A 306 -8.39 -28.22 10.25
N LYS A 307 -7.14 -27.73 10.35
CA LYS A 307 -6.05 -28.38 11.11
C LYS A 307 -5.37 -27.48 12.15
N HIS A 308 -5.61 -26.18 12.14
CA HIS A 308 -5.00 -25.20 13.03
C HIS A 308 -5.89 -23.95 13.19
N LEU A 309 -5.40 -23.00 13.99
CA LEU A 309 -5.99 -21.69 14.24
C LEU A 309 -5.00 -20.59 13.87
N ASN A 310 -5.49 -19.49 13.30
CA ASN A 310 -4.80 -18.21 13.41
C ASN A 310 -5.44 -17.40 14.53
N VAL A 311 -4.62 -16.77 15.36
CA VAL A 311 -5.05 -15.95 16.50
C VAL A 311 -4.53 -14.53 16.29
N TYR A 312 -5.44 -13.56 16.28
CA TYR A 312 -5.11 -12.14 16.14
C TYR A 312 -5.65 -11.36 17.35
N VAL A 313 -4.92 -10.35 17.82
CA VAL A 313 -5.34 -9.52 18.96
C VAL A 313 -5.23 -8.04 18.61
N LYS A 314 -6.34 -7.32 18.73
CA LYS A 314 -6.44 -5.86 18.63
C LYS A 314 -6.67 -5.30 20.03
N LEU A 315 -5.79 -4.45 20.55
CA LEU A 315 -6.02 -3.81 21.85
C LEU A 315 -6.80 -2.50 21.69
N ALA A 316 -7.56 -2.15 22.73
CA ALA A 316 -7.99 -0.77 22.94
C ALA A 316 -6.75 0.16 23.04
N PRO A 317 -6.75 1.37 22.43
CA PRO A 317 -5.59 2.27 22.43
C PRO A 317 -5.04 2.58 23.83
N GLU A 318 -5.90 2.63 24.84
CA GLU A 318 -5.59 2.90 26.23
C GLU A 318 -4.73 1.82 26.90
N ARG A 319 -4.59 0.64 26.26
CA ARG A 319 -3.75 -0.48 26.72
C ARG A 319 -2.36 -0.51 26.07
N SER A 320 -2.05 0.43 25.18
CA SER A 320 -0.71 0.56 24.57
C SER A 320 0.38 0.64 25.66
N GLY A 321 1.45 -0.17 25.49
CA GLY A 321 2.54 -0.32 26.45
C GLY A 321 2.18 -0.93 27.82
N GLN A 322 0.92 -1.34 28.03
CA GLN A 322 0.43 -1.92 29.29
C GLN A 322 0.20 -3.44 29.21
N VAL A 323 0.74 -4.10 28.19
CA VAL A 323 0.67 -5.55 28.02
C VAL A 323 2.07 -6.13 27.81
N ARG A 324 2.21 -7.43 28.03
CA ARG A 324 3.38 -8.24 27.64
C ARG A 324 2.95 -9.67 27.32
N GLY A 325 3.70 -10.36 26.48
CA GLY A 325 3.47 -11.78 26.17
C GLY A 325 4.28 -12.21 24.95
N LEU A 326 3.90 -13.34 24.34
CA LEU A 326 4.41 -13.71 23.02
C LEU A 326 4.01 -12.67 21.93
N LEU A 327 2.87 -11.99 22.08
CA LEU A 327 2.35 -11.04 21.10
C LEU A 327 2.92 -9.61 21.24
N GLY A 328 4.05 -9.43 21.92
CA GLY A 328 4.70 -8.14 22.13
C GLY A 328 4.16 -7.35 23.31
N ASN A 329 4.47 -6.05 23.34
CA ASN A 329 4.12 -5.12 24.41
C ASN A 329 3.22 -3.94 23.94
N TYR A 330 3.05 -3.76 22.62
CA TYR A 330 2.15 -2.76 22.00
C TYR A 330 2.51 -1.29 22.34
N ASN A 331 3.78 -0.93 22.42
CA ASN A 331 4.26 0.44 22.68
C ASN A 331 4.67 1.22 21.41
N ASP A 332 4.46 0.65 20.22
CA ASP A 332 4.93 1.16 18.92
C ASP A 332 6.47 1.16 18.75
N ASN A 333 7.19 0.24 19.42
CA ASN A 333 8.64 0.02 19.26
C ASN A 333 8.98 -1.45 18.93
N PRO A 334 9.46 -1.78 17.72
CA PRO A 334 9.82 -3.16 17.35
C PRO A 334 11.03 -3.74 18.13
N ASP A 335 11.88 -2.90 18.74
CA ASP A 335 13.16 -3.34 19.33
C ASP A 335 13.03 -3.91 20.76
N ASP A 336 11.88 -3.75 21.43
CA ASP A 336 11.67 -4.20 22.82
C ASP A 336 10.52 -5.19 23.03
N GLU A 337 10.13 -5.90 21.97
CA GLU A 337 8.95 -6.77 21.98
C GLU A 337 9.10 -8.09 22.75
N LEU A 338 10.33 -8.61 22.89
CA LEU A 338 10.59 -9.85 23.61
C LEU A 338 10.92 -9.60 25.08
N ILE A 339 9.92 -9.20 25.84
CA ILE A 339 10.02 -9.06 27.30
C ILE A 339 9.55 -10.36 27.97
N THR A 340 10.40 -10.96 28.80
CA THR A 340 10.02 -12.09 29.65
C THR A 340 8.98 -11.70 30.72
N ARG A 341 8.32 -12.70 31.32
CA ARG A 341 7.29 -12.48 32.36
C ARG A 341 7.79 -11.73 33.60
N ASP A 342 9.08 -11.77 33.95
CA ASP A 342 9.66 -11.02 35.06
C ASP A 342 10.07 -9.58 34.70
N GLY A 343 9.97 -9.20 33.42
CA GLY A 343 10.30 -7.88 32.91
C GLY A 343 11.68 -7.75 32.27
N LYS A 344 12.49 -8.80 32.20
CA LYS A 344 13.76 -8.78 31.46
C LYS A 344 13.51 -8.81 29.94
N GLN A 345 13.99 -7.79 29.22
CA GLN A 345 14.06 -7.76 27.75
C GLN A 345 15.09 -8.76 27.22
N ILE A 346 14.77 -9.39 26.08
CA ILE A 346 15.60 -10.37 25.38
C ILE A 346 15.86 -9.84 23.96
N THR A 347 17.12 -9.64 23.61
CA THR A 347 17.52 -9.37 22.22
C THR A 347 17.91 -10.70 21.58
N LEU A 348 17.20 -11.15 20.54
CA LEU A 348 17.62 -12.34 19.78
C LEU A 348 18.91 -12.04 19.04
N SER A 349 19.98 -12.73 19.42
CA SER A 349 21.32 -12.55 18.88
C SER A 349 21.91 -13.89 18.43
N GLY A 350 22.45 -13.93 17.22
CA GLY A 350 23.03 -15.14 16.64
C GLY A 350 22.34 -15.57 15.34
N LYS A 351 22.99 -16.47 14.58
CA LYS A 351 22.46 -16.97 13.29
C LYS A 351 21.55 -18.18 13.49
N LYS A 352 20.50 -18.04 14.31
CA LYS A 352 19.68 -19.17 14.81
C LYS A 352 20.56 -20.28 15.42
N ASP A 353 21.59 -19.87 16.17
CA ASP A 353 22.56 -20.74 16.86
C ASP A 353 22.11 -21.09 18.30
N GLU A 354 22.99 -21.71 19.09
CA GLU A 354 22.71 -22.14 20.47
C GLU A 354 22.31 -20.96 21.38
N LEU A 355 22.84 -19.75 21.16
CA LEU A 355 22.45 -18.58 21.95
C LEU A 355 21.03 -18.12 21.61
N TYR A 356 20.69 -18.06 20.32
CA TYR A 356 19.34 -17.79 19.85
C TYR A 356 18.33 -18.80 20.43
N TRP A 357 18.71 -20.08 20.48
CA TRP A 357 17.90 -21.15 21.08
C TRP A 357 17.62 -20.90 22.57
N VAL A 358 18.65 -20.67 23.37
CA VAL A 358 18.54 -20.40 24.82
C VAL A 358 17.74 -19.13 25.10
N GLN A 359 17.91 -18.09 24.27
CA GLN A 359 17.15 -16.84 24.38
C GLN A 359 15.66 -17.04 24.10
N LEU A 360 15.31 -17.66 22.98
CA LEU A 360 13.93 -17.77 22.51
C LEU A 360 13.13 -18.85 23.24
N TYR A 361 13.67 -20.06 23.34
CA TYR A 361 12.92 -21.20 23.88
C TYR A 361 13.09 -21.30 25.39
N GLU A 362 14.33 -21.42 25.87
CA GLU A 362 14.63 -21.75 27.27
C GLU A 362 14.48 -20.55 28.23
N THR A 363 14.60 -19.32 27.72
CA THR A 363 14.41 -18.09 28.51
C THR A 363 13.05 -17.45 28.22
N PHE A 364 12.82 -16.95 27.01
CA PHE A 364 11.61 -16.18 26.69
C PHE A 364 10.35 -17.05 26.69
N GLY A 365 10.32 -18.12 25.89
CA GLY A 365 9.18 -19.03 25.76
C GLY A 365 8.79 -19.70 27.08
N GLU A 366 9.77 -20.23 27.82
CA GLU A 366 9.53 -20.80 29.14
C GLU A 366 9.08 -19.77 30.19
N SER A 367 9.50 -18.51 30.08
CA SER A 367 8.93 -17.45 30.94
C SER A 367 7.44 -17.20 30.65
N TRP A 368 6.94 -17.54 29.46
CA TRP A 368 5.55 -17.34 29.04
C TRP A 368 4.69 -18.60 29.05
N ARG A 369 5.25 -19.79 29.28
CA ARG A 369 4.49 -21.03 29.52
C ARG A 369 3.59 -20.85 30.75
N ILE A 370 2.34 -21.30 30.69
CA ILE A 370 1.43 -21.23 31.84
C ILE A 370 1.70 -22.37 32.83
N SER A 371 1.26 -22.19 34.08
CA SER A 371 1.09 -23.27 35.07
C SER A 371 -0.34 -23.84 35.04
N GLU A 372 -0.56 -24.99 35.68
CA GLU A 372 -1.89 -25.63 35.76
C GLU A 372 -2.94 -24.70 36.39
N ALA A 373 -2.55 -23.94 37.42
CA ALA A 373 -3.42 -23.00 38.12
C ALA A 373 -3.79 -21.75 37.30
N GLU A 374 -3.00 -21.43 36.26
CA GLU A 374 -3.28 -20.32 35.33
C GLU A 374 -4.15 -20.76 34.14
N SER A 375 -4.38 -22.06 33.93
CA SER A 375 -5.00 -22.54 32.71
C SER A 375 -6.43 -22.06 32.51
N LEU A 376 -6.65 -21.39 31.38
CA LEU A 376 -7.98 -21.00 30.91
C LEU A 376 -8.66 -22.09 30.06
N PHE A 377 -8.00 -23.23 29.88
CA PHE A 377 -8.51 -24.30 29.02
C PHE A 377 -9.36 -25.33 29.78
N ASP A 378 -10.21 -26.00 29.00
CA ASP A 378 -10.92 -27.21 29.34
C ASP A 378 -10.17 -28.41 28.74
N TYR A 379 -10.21 -29.52 29.47
CA TYR A 379 -9.53 -30.75 29.10
C TYR A 379 -10.56 -31.86 28.91
N VAL A 380 -10.49 -32.55 27.77
CA VAL A 380 -11.30 -33.75 27.49
C VAL A 380 -10.88 -34.89 28.41
N GLN A 381 -11.79 -35.84 28.66
CA GLN A 381 -11.51 -36.99 29.53
C GLN A 381 -10.23 -37.72 29.12
N GLY A 382 -9.31 -37.91 30.06
CA GLY A 382 -8.01 -38.55 29.84
C GLY A 382 -6.88 -37.62 29.41
N LYS A 383 -7.16 -36.35 29.06
CA LYS A 383 -6.15 -35.28 28.98
C LYS A 383 -6.26 -34.36 30.21
N ASN A 384 -5.16 -33.66 30.50
CA ASN A 384 -5.05 -32.59 31.49
C ASN A 384 -3.99 -31.58 31.02
N TYR A 385 -3.75 -30.51 31.79
CA TYR A 385 -2.69 -29.53 31.54
C TYR A 385 -1.34 -30.17 31.17
N ALA A 386 -0.89 -31.16 31.95
CA ALA A 386 0.43 -31.79 31.76
C ALA A 386 0.57 -32.50 30.40
N ALA A 387 -0.52 -32.98 29.81
CA ALA A 387 -0.53 -33.65 28.50
C ALA A 387 -0.11 -32.74 27.33
N PHE A 388 -0.14 -31.42 27.51
CA PHE A 388 0.23 -30.43 26.48
C PHE A 388 1.63 -29.84 26.70
N GLN A 389 2.25 -30.01 27.87
CA GLN A 389 3.52 -29.36 28.24
C GLN A 389 4.75 -30.13 27.74
N ILE A 390 4.88 -30.26 26.42
CA ILE A 390 5.97 -31.01 25.76
C ILE A 390 7.24 -30.13 25.70
N ARG A 391 7.90 -29.97 26.84
CA ARG A 391 9.11 -29.14 27.01
C ARG A 391 10.31 -29.56 26.14
N SER A 392 10.33 -30.77 25.62
CA SER A 392 11.36 -31.27 24.71
C SER A 392 11.06 -30.96 23.23
N PHE A 393 10.19 -29.98 22.97
CA PHE A 393 9.73 -29.61 21.63
C PHE A 393 9.86 -28.09 21.41
N PRO A 394 10.44 -27.65 20.28
CA PRO A 394 10.95 -28.48 19.19
C PRO A 394 12.27 -29.16 19.58
N ILE A 395 12.79 -30.10 18.78
CA ILE A 395 14.09 -30.74 19.07
C ILE A 395 15.29 -29.95 18.51
N LYS A 396 15.02 -28.98 17.62
CA LYS A 396 15.97 -28.04 17.01
C LYS A 396 15.18 -26.93 16.29
N SER A 397 15.87 -25.84 15.95
CA SER A 397 15.34 -24.90 14.94
C SER A 397 15.18 -25.60 13.57
N PHE A 398 14.12 -25.23 12.86
CA PHE A 398 13.86 -25.64 11.49
C PHE A 398 13.20 -24.47 10.76
N THR A 399 13.62 -24.23 9.53
CA THR A 399 13.28 -23.01 8.78
C THR A 399 13.17 -23.31 7.29
N VAL A 400 12.79 -22.31 6.49
CA VAL A 400 12.75 -22.45 5.02
C VAL A 400 14.07 -23.02 4.48
N ILE A 401 15.24 -22.61 4.98
CA ILE A 401 16.53 -23.12 4.47
C ILE A 401 16.73 -24.62 4.73
N ASP A 402 16.10 -25.20 5.76
CA ASP A 402 16.20 -26.63 6.10
C ASP A 402 15.32 -27.56 5.24
N LEU A 403 14.39 -27.01 4.45
CA LEU A 403 13.58 -27.77 3.50
C LEU A 403 14.44 -28.37 2.37
N SER A 404 14.01 -29.51 1.83
CA SER A 404 14.60 -30.02 0.58
C SER A 404 14.32 -29.05 -0.57
N ASP A 405 15.21 -28.98 -1.58
CA ASP A 405 15.04 -28.06 -2.71
C ASP A 405 13.76 -28.33 -3.52
N ASP A 406 13.32 -29.58 -3.59
CA ASP A 406 12.07 -29.98 -4.25
C ASP A 406 10.85 -29.50 -3.46
N ASP A 407 10.85 -29.70 -2.14
CA ASP A 407 9.78 -29.25 -1.24
C ASP A 407 9.66 -27.72 -1.21
N ARG A 408 10.79 -27.04 -1.05
CA ARG A 408 10.91 -25.57 -1.08
C ARG A 408 10.31 -24.98 -2.36
N LYS A 409 10.67 -25.53 -3.53
CA LYS A 409 10.18 -25.07 -4.83
C LYS A 409 8.68 -25.32 -5.01
N LYS A 410 8.18 -26.49 -4.56
CA LYS A 410 6.75 -26.82 -4.60
C LYS A 410 5.94 -25.90 -3.68
N ALA A 411 6.39 -25.71 -2.44
CA ALA A 411 5.76 -24.81 -1.49
C ALA A 411 5.74 -23.36 -2.01
N GLN A 412 6.88 -22.85 -2.52
CA GLN A 412 6.97 -21.53 -3.12
C GLN A 412 6.02 -21.34 -4.31
N ALA A 413 5.85 -22.35 -5.17
CA ALA A 413 4.86 -22.29 -6.25
C ALA A 413 3.42 -22.22 -5.72
N VAL A 414 3.08 -22.98 -4.67
CA VAL A 414 1.76 -22.93 -4.02
C VAL A 414 1.49 -21.57 -3.35
N CYS A 415 2.45 -21.02 -2.61
CA CYS A 415 2.32 -19.72 -1.95
C CYS A 415 2.20 -18.55 -2.94
N THR A 416 3.08 -18.51 -3.95
CA THR A 416 3.07 -17.42 -4.96
C THR A 416 1.85 -17.49 -5.88
N SER A 417 1.35 -18.68 -6.20
CA SER A 417 0.08 -18.83 -6.94
C SER A 417 -1.15 -18.47 -6.09
N SER A 418 -1.08 -18.66 -4.77
CA SER A 418 -2.09 -18.19 -3.81
C SER A 418 -2.05 -16.67 -3.54
N GLY A 419 -1.13 -15.94 -4.18
CA GLY A 419 -1.03 -14.48 -4.13
C GLY A 419 0.05 -13.94 -3.19
N ILE A 420 0.59 -14.77 -2.30
CA ILE A 420 1.57 -14.39 -1.28
C ILE A 420 2.93 -14.14 -1.94
N ARG A 421 3.47 -12.93 -1.78
CA ARG A 421 4.73 -12.51 -2.44
C ARG A 421 5.65 -11.65 -1.57
N THR A 422 5.16 -11.14 -0.44
CA THR A 422 5.89 -10.24 0.45
C THR A 422 6.54 -11.02 1.59
N GLN A 423 7.77 -10.65 1.96
CA GLN A 423 8.42 -11.19 3.15
C GLN A 423 7.96 -10.45 4.41
N PRO A 424 7.98 -11.09 5.60
CA PRO A 424 8.34 -12.49 5.86
C PRO A 424 7.26 -13.52 5.48
N LEU A 425 6.02 -13.07 5.21
CA LEU A 425 4.85 -13.94 5.00
C LEU A 425 4.99 -14.97 3.86
N LEU A 426 5.84 -14.70 2.87
CA LEU A 426 6.20 -15.66 1.83
C LEU A 426 7.04 -16.81 2.37
N ASP A 427 8.09 -16.52 3.15
CA ASP A 427 8.90 -17.54 3.81
C ASP A 427 8.06 -18.34 4.83
N ASP A 428 7.18 -17.68 5.59
CA ASP A 428 6.21 -18.33 6.49
C ASP A 428 5.41 -19.40 5.74
N CYS A 429 4.70 -18.99 4.67
CA CYS A 429 3.92 -19.89 3.84
C CYS A 429 4.75 -21.03 3.22
N ILE A 430 6.00 -20.74 2.82
CA ILE A 430 6.91 -21.76 2.26
C ILE A 430 7.28 -22.80 3.33
N LEU A 431 7.48 -22.38 4.58
CA LEU A 431 7.75 -23.29 5.69
C LEU A 431 6.52 -24.16 5.99
N ASP A 432 5.38 -23.51 6.25
CA ASP A 432 4.07 -24.10 6.48
C ASP A 432 3.77 -25.20 5.46
N VAL A 433 3.66 -24.85 4.17
CA VAL A 433 3.32 -25.78 3.08
C VAL A 433 4.45 -26.79 2.86
N GLY A 434 5.71 -26.38 3.05
CA GLY A 434 6.89 -27.21 2.87
C GLY A 434 7.01 -28.34 3.90
N VAL A 435 6.62 -28.11 5.15
CA VAL A 435 6.66 -29.11 6.23
C VAL A 435 5.37 -29.93 6.27
N THR A 436 4.21 -29.28 6.15
CA THR A 436 2.90 -29.94 6.26
C THR A 436 2.50 -30.72 5.03
N LYS A 437 3.06 -30.38 3.86
CA LYS A 437 2.65 -30.83 2.52
C LYS A 437 1.21 -30.47 2.17
N ASP A 438 0.61 -29.52 2.89
CA ASP A 438 -0.80 -29.16 2.76
C ASP A 438 -0.95 -27.74 2.22
N ALA A 439 -1.57 -27.62 1.04
CA ALA A 439 -1.80 -26.33 0.39
C ALA A 439 -2.87 -25.48 1.10
N GLU A 440 -3.58 -26.05 2.08
CA GLU A 440 -4.52 -25.32 2.94
C GLU A 440 -3.82 -24.16 3.69
N PHE A 441 -2.59 -24.36 4.14
CA PHE A 441 -1.81 -23.33 4.83
C PHE A 441 -1.55 -22.08 3.98
N ALA A 442 -1.47 -22.19 2.64
CA ALA A 442 -1.37 -21.02 1.78
C ALA A 442 -2.66 -20.17 1.78
N ARG A 443 -3.83 -20.75 2.08
CA ARG A 443 -5.06 -19.97 2.34
C ARG A 443 -5.00 -19.30 3.71
N SER A 444 -4.45 -19.99 4.69
CA SER A 444 -4.25 -19.45 6.04
C SER A 444 -3.32 -18.23 6.04
N ALA A 445 -2.17 -18.31 5.37
CA ALA A 445 -1.27 -17.17 5.17
C ALA A 445 -1.89 -16.05 4.30
N LEU A 446 -2.77 -16.38 3.33
CA LEU A 446 -3.53 -15.36 2.59
C LEU A 446 -4.53 -14.60 3.48
N ALA A 447 -5.13 -15.24 4.49
CA ALA A 447 -5.98 -14.56 5.47
C ALA A 447 -5.17 -13.52 6.26
N VAL A 448 -3.94 -13.87 6.67
CA VAL A 448 -2.99 -12.96 7.32
C VAL A 448 -2.66 -11.75 6.43
N SER A 449 -2.38 -11.96 5.14
CA SER A 449 -2.16 -10.87 4.17
C SER A 449 -3.36 -9.92 4.12
N ASN A 450 -4.59 -10.46 4.17
CA ASN A 450 -5.81 -9.68 4.12
C ASN A 450 -6.08 -8.87 5.41
N SER A 451 -5.64 -9.32 6.58
CA SER A 451 -5.61 -8.51 7.81
C SER A 451 -4.57 -7.39 7.77
N ARG A 452 -3.36 -7.66 7.23
CA ARG A 452 -2.27 -6.65 7.15
C ARG A 452 -2.53 -5.54 6.11
N HIS A 453 -3.49 -5.71 5.21
CA HIS A 453 -3.75 -4.77 4.08
C HIS A 453 -4.33 -3.38 4.43
N ARG A 454 -4.27 -2.93 5.70
CA ARG A 454 -4.35 -1.49 6.06
C ARG A 454 -3.17 -0.97 6.90
N GLU A 455 -2.13 -1.76 7.10
CA GLU A 455 -0.88 -1.27 7.72
C GLU A 455 0.15 -0.81 6.71
N ASN A 456 0.06 -1.22 5.44
CA ASN A 456 0.87 -0.62 4.36
C ASN A 456 0.51 0.85 4.04
N THR A 457 -0.38 1.52 4.79
CA THR A 457 -0.51 2.98 4.80
C THR A 457 0.30 3.67 5.90
N GLY A 458 1.16 2.93 6.62
CA GLY A 458 2.18 3.45 7.51
C GLY A 458 3.30 2.43 7.70
N HIS A 459 4.46 2.66 7.06
CA HIS A 459 5.56 1.70 6.90
C HIS A 459 5.32 0.60 5.86
N SER A 460 4.69 0.95 4.74
CA SER A 460 5.19 0.38 3.49
C SER A 460 6.63 0.87 3.27
N LEU A 461 7.56 -0.08 3.13
CA LEU A 461 8.76 0.11 2.29
C LEU A 461 8.37 -0.10 0.81
N GLU A 462 7.17 0.36 0.44
CA GLU A 462 6.88 0.67 -0.95
C GLU A 462 7.61 1.96 -1.30
N ALA A 463 7.89 2.10 -2.57
CA ALA A 463 8.70 3.17 -3.06
C ALA A 463 7.82 4.44 -3.18
N GLU A 464 7.68 5.16 -2.08
CA GLU A 464 6.95 6.41 -1.98
C GLU A 464 7.91 7.57 -1.75
N THR A 465 7.67 8.71 -2.40
CA THR A 465 8.44 9.93 -2.20
C THR A 465 7.89 10.71 -1.01
N LYS A 466 8.62 10.70 0.11
CA LYS A 466 8.37 11.59 1.24
C LYS A 466 8.95 12.97 0.95
N SER A 467 8.20 14.00 1.28
CA SER A 467 8.55 15.41 1.05
C SER A 467 8.60 16.16 2.36
N PHE A 468 9.61 17.01 2.53
CA PHE A 468 9.84 17.80 3.74
C PHE A 468 10.09 19.25 3.37
N THR A 469 9.43 20.16 4.08
CA THR A 469 9.67 21.60 4.02
C THR A 469 10.17 22.05 5.38
N VAL A 470 11.31 22.74 5.39
CA VAL A 470 11.90 23.34 6.59
C VAL A 470 11.93 24.86 6.40
N GLU A 471 11.36 25.58 7.36
CA GLU A 471 11.40 27.05 7.44
C GLU A 471 12.48 27.50 8.43
N ILE A 472 13.28 28.49 8.03
CA ILE A 472 14.45 28.97 8.74
C ILE A 472 14.24 30.46 9.02
N ASP A 473 13.64 30.77 10.16
CA ASP A 473 13.46 32.14 10.64
C ASP A 473 14.77 32.78 11.16
N LYS A 474 15.77 31.96 11.49
CA LYS A 474 17.07 32.39 12.01
C LYS A 474 18.16 31.33 11.77
N PRO A 475 19.45 31.70 11.79
CA PRO A 475 20.55 30.76 11.74
C PRO A 475 20.48 29.70 12.86
N GLY A 476 20.72 28.43 12.52
CA GLY A 476 20.66 27.34 13.50
C GLY A 476 20.75 25.95 12.87
N SER A 477 20.54 24.93 13.70
CA SER A 477 20.44 23.53 13.26
C SER A 477 18.98 23.08 13.39
N TYR A 478 18.45 22.54 12.30
CA TYR A 478 17.04 22.20 12.10
C TYR A 478 16.92 20.72 11.69
N PRO A 479 16.16 19.89 12.42
CA PRO A 479 15.88 18.52 11.98
C PRO A 479 14.99 18.55 10.73
N ILE A 480 15.31 17.71 9.74
CA ILE A 480 14.48 17.49 8.54
C ILE A 480 13.60 16.27 8.76
N GLU A 481 14.23 15.12 9.03
CA GLU A 481 13.58 13.85 9.36
C GLU A 481 14.52 13.00 10.22
N ASN A 482 13.95 12.12 11.04
CA ASN A 482 14.62 10.89 11.46
C ASN A 482 13.85 9.73 10.82
N PHE A 483 14.55 8.71 10.35
CA PHE A 483 13.92 7.54 9.74
C PHE A 483 14.73 6.27 9.97
N GLU A 484 14.04 5.14 9.98
CA GLU A 484 14.68 3.83 10.03
C GLU A 484 14.97 3.29 8.64
N ALA A 485 16.08 2.57 8.51
CA ALA A 485 16.44 1.86 7.30
C ALA A 485 17.28 0.61 7.64
N LEU A 486 17.31 -0.34 6.71
CA LEU A 486 18.09 -1.58 6.80
C LEU A 486 19.43 -1.44 6.06
N ALA A 487 20.45 -2.15 6.53
CA ALA A 487 21.73 -2.25 5.83
C ALA A 487 21.55 -2.77 4.40
N GLY A 488 22.12 -2.07 3.42
CA GLY A 488 22.03 -2.38 2.00
C GLY A 488 20.88 -1.72 1.26
N GLN A 489 19.92 -1.09 1.95
CA GLN A 489 18.84 -0.33 1.28
C GLN A 489 19.40 0.87 0.50
N LYS A 490 18.75 1.18 -0.63
CA LYS A 490 19.12 2.30 -1.50
C LYS A 490 18.16 3.47 -1.26
N MET A 491 18.65 4.49 -0.55
CA MET A 491 18.06 5.83 -0.43
C MET A 491 18.12 6.58 -1.77
N PHE A 492 17.11 7.35 -2.17
CA PHE A 492 17.29 8.48 -3.09
C PHE A 492 16.90 9.79 -2.40
N PHE A 493 17.76 10.80 -2.51
CA PHE A 493 17.62 12.09 -1.85
C PHE A 493 17.71 13.23 -2.87
N ARG A 494 16.71 14.11 -2.87
CA ARG A 494 16.57 15.24 -3.81
C ARG A 494 16.31 16.54 -3.06
N ALA A 495 16.88 17.63 -3.55
CA ALA A 495 16.51 18.98 -3.15
C ALA A 495 15.66 19.61 -4.26
N LEU A 496 14.50 20.15 -3.89
CA LEU A 496 13.57 20.78 -4.83
C LEU A 496 13.85 22.28 -4.95
N ALA A 497 14.00 22.96 -3.81
CA ALA A 497 14.28 24.39 -3.76
C ALA A 497 14.96 24.79 -2.44
N SER A 498 15.84 25.79 -2.51
CA SER A 498 16.51 26.41 -1.36
C SER A 498 16.45 27.94 -1.49
N GLY A 499 15.45 28.56 -0.86
CA GLY A 499 15.27 30.01 -0.86
C GLY A 499 16.09 30.66 0.25
N GLY A 500 17.04 31.54 -0.08
CA GLY A 500 17.83 32.29 0.91
C GLY A 500 19.00 31.52 1.56
N LEU A 501 19.12 30.22 1.31
CA LEU A 501 20.13 29.32 1.86
C LEU A 501 21.26 29.11 0.82
N LYS A 502 22.42 29.76 1.00
CA LYS A 502 23.53 29.77 0.02
C LYS A 502 24.81 29.10 0.54
N TRP A 503 24.90 28.88 1.84
CA TRP A 503 26.02 28.29 2.57
C TRP A 503 25.54 27.30 3.65
N SER A 504 24.27 26.92 3.59
CA SER A 504 23.68 25.93 4.49
C SER A 504 24.08 24.50 4.11
N GLU A 505 24.13 23.62 5.11
CA GLU A 505 24.56 22.23 5.04
C GLU A 505 23.39 21.27 5.34
N TRP A 506 22.95 20.48 4.37
CA TRP A 506 22.11 19.30 4.60
C TRP A 506 22.98 18.07 4.80
N LYS A 507 22.90 17.46 5.98
CA LYS A 507 23.68 16.30 6.37
C LYS A 507 22.77 15.12 6.74
N LEU A 508 23.16 13.91 6.35
CA LEU A 508 22.56 12.66 6.78
C LEU A 508 23.58 11.85 7.59
N GLU A 509 23.21 11.42 8.79
CA GLU A 509 24.03 10.61 9.70
C GLU A 509 23.32 9.30 10.07
N ASP A 510 24.08 8.23 10.31
CA ASP A 510 23.57 7.01 10.94
C ASP A 510 23.45 7.13 12.48
N SER A 511 22.97 6.08 13.14
CA SER A 511 22.73 6.04 14.59
C SER A 511 23.99 6.19 15.46
N GLU A 512 25.18 6.01 14.88
CA GLU A 512 26.48 6.22 15.53
C GLU A 512 27.09 7.59 15.22
N GLY A 513 26.38 8.45 14.45
CA GLY A 513 26.86 9.76 14.02
C GLY A 513 27.81 9.71 12.82
N LYS A 514 27.87 8.60 12.07
CA LYS A 514 28.67 8.54 10.84
C LYS A 514 27.91 9.20 9.70
N ILE A 515 28.57 10.16 9.05
CA ILE A 515 28.02 10.89 7.90
C ILE A 515 27.88 9.95 6.69
N ILE A 516 26.69 9.91 6.11
CA ILE A 516 26.34 9.21 4.86
C ILE A 516 26.51 10.15 3.66
N PHE A 517 26.03 11.38 3.79
CA PHE A 517 26.35 12.49 2.90
C PHE A 517 26.28 13.82 3.63
N THR A 518 27.02 14.79 3.09
CA THR A 518 26.90 16.22 3.39
C THR A 518 26.69 16.94 2.05
N GLN A 519 25.70 17.81 2.00
CA GLN A 519 25.28 18.56 0.82
C GLN A 519 25.22 20.05 1.14
N TYR A 520 25.96 20.85 0.38
CA TYR A 520 25.89 22.32 0.46
C TYR A 520 24.90 22.86 -0.58
N PHE A 521 24.31 24.03 -0.31
CA PHE A 521 23.36 24.71 -1.21
C PHE A 521 23.99 25.90 -1.97
N ASP A 522 25.23 25.76 -2.41
CA ASP A 522 25.90 26.76 -3.22
C ASP A 522 25.45 26.72 -4.71
N PRO A 523 25.59 27.83 -5.47
CA PRO A 523 25.19 27.89 -6.87
C PRO A 523 25.98 26.93 -7.77
N GLY A 524 25.39 25.78 -8.09
CA GLY A 524 26.02 24.71 -8.88
C GLY A 524 26.15 23.38 -8.14
N ALA A 525 25.81 23.33 -6.85
CA ALA A 525 25.70 22.10 -6.08
C ALA A 525 24.75 21.10 -6.76
N MET A 526 25.17 19.84 -6.87
CA MET A 526 24.28 18.75 -7.30
C MET A 526 23.40 18.30 -6.13
N GLN A 527 22.26 17.67 -6.38
CA GLN A 527 21.53 16.94 -5.33
C GLN A 527 22.31 15.69 -4.85
N PRO A 528 22.05 15.15 -3.64
CA PRO A 528 22.79 13.98 -3.15
C PRO A 528 22.57 12.72 -4.01
N GLY A 529 21.32 12.43 -4.39
CA GLY A 529 20.96 11.32 -5.26
C GLY A 529 20.87 9.97 -4.55
N GLU A 530 21.28 8.90 -5.23
CA GLU A 530 21.20 7.52 -4.72
C GLU A 530 22.34 7.17 -3.75
N HIS A 531 22.01 6.71 -2.55
CA HIS A 531 22.95 6.26 -1.52
C HIS A 531 22.58 4.87 -0.99
N VAL A 532 23.55 3.95 -0.93
CA VAL A 532 23.39 2.67 -0.21
C VAL A 532 23.64 2.92 1.28
N LEU A 533 22.66 2.60 2.12
CA LEU A 533 22.73 2.79 3.55
C LEU A 533 23.54 1.64 4.20
N PRO A 534 24.63 1.93 4.94
CA PRO A 534 25.61 0.91 5.33
C PRO A 534 25.21 0.05 6.53
N LYS A 535 24.21 0.49 7.32
CA LYS A 535 23.79 -0.14 8.58
C LYS A 535 22.28 -0.17 8.71
N THR A 536 21.79 -1.12 9.51
CA THR A 536 20.41 -1.12 10.00
C THR A 536 20.30 -0.19 11.20
N GLY A 537 19.25 0.62 11.26
CA GLY A 537 18.93 1.46 12.41
C GLY A 537 18.38 2.83 12.02
N ASN A 538 18.34 3.72 13.00
CA ASN A 538 17.85 5.10 12.86
C ASN A 538 18.88 6.02 12.20
N TYR A 539 18.45 6.76 11.18
CA TYR A 539 19.21 7.79 10.48
C TYR A 539 18.64 9.18 10.79
N ARG A 540 19.53 10.18 10.88
CA ARG A 540 19.21 11.57 11.22
C ARG A 540 19.54 12.50 10.06
N SER A 541 18.52 13.15 9.51
CA SER A 541 18.62 14.14 8.44
C SER A 541 18.49 15.54 9.03
N THR A 542 19.50 16.39 8.86
CA THR A 542 19.59 17.70 9.53
C THR A 542 20.07 18.78 8.56
N LEU A 543 19.43 19.95 8.60
CA LEU A 543 19.90 21.17 7.97
C LEU A 543 20.64 22.04 9.00
N THR A 544 21.81 22.54 8.67
CA THR A 544 22.52 23.54 9.48
C THR A 544 22.76 24.80 8.65
N THR A 545 22.30 25.94 9.16
CA THR A 545 22.41 27.25 8.50
C THR A 545 23.34 28.17 9.30
N SER A 546 23.96 29.16 8.67
CA SER A 546 24.97 30.01 9.32
C SER A 546 24.81 31.50 9.01
N GLY A 547 25.58 32.36 9.70
CA GLY A 547 25.63 33.80 9.43
C GLY A 547 24.31 34.52 9.72
N SER A 548 23.56 34.87 8.67
CA SER A 548 22.24 35.51 8.74
C SER A 548 21.25 34.86 7.76
N GLU A 549 21.46 33.58 7.41
CA GLU A 549 20.62 32.85 6.48
C GLU A 549 19.21 32.64 7.05
N THR A 550 18.21 32.99 6.24
CA THR A 550 16.78 32.74 6.48
C THR A 550 16.08 32.37 5.18
N GLY A 551 14.98 31.64 5.29
CA GLY A 551 14.16 31.18 4.16
C GLY A 551 13.80 29.71 4.26
N THR A 552 13.62 29.04 3.12
CA THR A 552 12.92 27.74 3.04
C THR A 552 13.77 26.70 2.32
N LEU A 553 13.83 25.48 2.85
CA LEU A 553 14.34 24.28 2.18
C LEU A 553 13.21 23.30 1.89
N GLU A 554 13.07 22.89 0.63
CA GLU A 554 12.20 21.79 0.20
C GLU A 554 13.07 20.61 -0.27
N VAL A 555 12.92 19.44 0.34
CA VAL A 555 13.64 18.19 -0.01
C VAL A 555 12.70 17.00 -0.10
N THR A 556 13.11 15.96 -0.82
CA THR A 556 12.38 14.69 -0.89
C THR A 556 13.30 13.49 -0.69
N ARG A 557 12.81 12.45 -0.03
CA ARG A 557 13.44 11.13 0.09
C ARG A 557 12.48 10.05 -0.44
N ASN A 558 12.95 9.16 -1.32
CA ASN A 558 12.21 7.96 -1.70
C ASN A 558 13.07 6.71 -1.53
N LEU A 559 12.44 5.57 -1.25
CA LEU A 559 13.11 4.28 -1.36
C LEU A 559 13.35 3.99 -2.84
N VAL A 560 14.55 3.51 -3.18
CA VAL A 560 14.81 2.95 -4.50
C VAL A 560 14.52 1.45 -4.43
N PRO A 561 13.51 0.95 -5.17
CA PRO A 561 13.20 -0.48 -5.19
C PRO A 561 14.35 -1.25 -5.84
N ASP A 562 14.39 -2.56 -5.62
CA ASP A 562 15.30 -3.41 -6.39
C ASP A 562 14.96 -3.36 -7.89
N PRO A 563 15.95 -3.51 -8.78
CA PRO A 563 15.72 -3.42 -10.22
C PRO A 563 14.67 -4.41 -10.69
N GLN A 564 13.71 -3.95 -11.50
CA GLN A 564 12.78 -4.84 -12.17
C GLN A 564 13.54 -5.60 -13.26
N ILE A 565 13.36 -6.92 -13.33
CA ILE A 565 14.10 -7.78 -14.26
C ILE A 565 13.12 -8.40 -15.26
N PHE A 566 13.41 -8.22 -16.55
CA PHE A 566 12.56 -8.65 -17.66
C PHE A 566 13.35 -9.52 -18.65
N ASP A 567 12.90 -10.74 -18.87
CA ASP A 567 13.50 -11.64 -19.86
C ASP A 567 12.89 -11.37 -21.24
N ILE A 568 13.75 -11.09 -22.23
CA ILE A 568 13.33 -10.78 -23.60
C ILE A 568 14.07 -11.63 -24.64
N SER A 569 13.34 -12.01 -25.69
CA SER A 569 13.91 -12.59 -26.92
C SER A 569 14.04 -11.51 -27.97
N LEU A 570 15.17 -11.47 -28.70
CA LEU A 570 15.39 -10.50 -29.76
C LEU A 570 14.81 -10.99 -31.11
N PRO A 571 14.24 -10.09 -31.94
CA PRO A 571 14.05 -8.66 -31.72
C PRO A 571 12.92 -8.36 -30.72
N ALA A 572 13.15 -7.37 -29.86
CA ALA A 572 12.22 -6.98 -28.80
C ALA A 572 11.79 -5.52 -28.95
N ARG A 573 10.49 -5.25 -28.81
CA ARG A 573 9.95 -3.91 -28.60
C ARG A 573 9.53 -3.78 -27.14
N ILE A 574 10.11 -2.81 -26.47
CA ILE A 574 9.74 -2.39 -25.12
C ILE A 574 8.95 -1.09 -25.23
N SER A 575 7.85 -1.04 -24.50
CA SER A 575 6.95 0.10 -24.33
C SER A 575 6.29 -0.06 -22.96
N PRO A 576 5.60 0.96 -22.41
CA PRO A 576 4.99 0.86 -21.09
C PRO A 576 4.13 -0.41 -20.95
N ASP A 577 4.44 -1.19 -19.91
CA ASP A 577 3.87 -2.50 -19.57
C ASP A 577 4.10 -3.65 -20.58
N VAL A 578 5.11 -3.52 -21.45
CA VAL A 578 5.50 -4.51 -22.47
C VAL A 578 7.02 -4.73 -22.44
N PRO A 579 7.53 -5.96 -22.24
CA PRO A 579 6.86 -7.26 -22.37
C PRO A 579 5.95 -7.68 -21.20
N ALA A 580 6.06 -7.01 -20.06
CA ALA A 580 5.27 -7.27 -18.86
C ALA A 580 5.02 -5.97 -18.10
N LYS A 581 4.03 -5.96 -17.20
CA LYS A 581 3.70 -4.82 -16.35
C LYS A 581 4.95 -4.25 -15.66
N GLY A 582 5.10 -2.92 -15.67
CA GLY A 582 6.28 -2.19 -15.19
C GLY A 582 7.29 -1.86 -16.30
N ALA A 583 7.56 -2.77 -17.24
CA ALA A 583 8.57 -2.56 -18.27
C ALA A 583 8.33 -1.28 -19.07
N GLY A 584 9.38 -0.50 -19.34
CA GLY A 584 9.24 0.76 -20.08
C GLY A 584 8.69 1.91 -19.21
N ARG A 585 8.59 1.71 -17.89
CA ARG A 585 8.26 2.74 -16.91
C ARG A 585 9.38 2.77 -15.87
N ILE A 586 9.97 3.93 -15.65
CA ILE A 586 10.70 4.17 -14.41
C ILE A 586 9.69 4.79 -13.46
N GLU A 587 9.27 4.09 -12.41
CA GLU A 587 8.22 4.60 -11.53
C GLU A 587 8.70 5.78 -10.67
N LEU A 588 9.98 5.82 -10.31
CA LEU A 588 10.56 6.80 -9.38
C LEU A 588 12.02 7.17 -9.69
N PRO A 589 12.50 8.32 -9.20
CA PRO A 589 13.92 8.64 -9.14
C PRO A 589 14.74 7.50 -8.51
N GLY A 590 15.77 7.05 -9.25
CA GLY A 590 16.65 5.96 -8.86
C GLY A 590 16.20 4.55 -9.28
N SER A 591 14.91 4.33 -9.60
CA SER A 591 14.40 3.03 -10.08
C SER A 591 15.05 2.59 -11.39
N LYS A 592 15.06 1.26 -11.61
CA LYS A 592 15.84 0.62 -12.69
C LYS A 592 15.08 -0.54 -13.32
N ASP A 593 14.99 -0.51 -14.64
CA ASP A 593 14.55 -1.65 -15.45
C ASP A 593 15.78 -2.38 -15.98
N THR A 594 15.81 -3.71 -15.94
CA THR A 594 16.91 -4.53 -16.45
C THR A 594 16.38 -5.62 -17.37
N PHE A 595 16.68 -5.50 -18.66
CA PHE A 595 16.28 -6.44 -19.69
C PHE A 595 17.39 -7.45 -19.94
N ARG A 596 17.09 -8.75 -19.80
CA ARG A 596 18.02 -9.86 -20.01
C ARG A 596 17.72 -10.54 -21.34
N PHE A 597 18.75 -10.82 -22.12
CA PHE A 597 18.61 -11.49 -23.42
C PHE A 597 19.85 -12.29 -23.79
N ALA A 598 19.67 -13.39 -24.50
CA ALA A 598 20.78 -14.15 -25.07
C ALA A 598 21.31 -13.50 -26.36
N ALA A 599 22.62 -13.41 -26.50
CA ALA A 599 23.31 -13.04 -27.74
C ALA A 599 24.65 -13.81 -27.87
N ASN A 600 25.17 -13.90 -29.08
CA ASN A 600 26.42 -14.61 -29.39
C ASN A 600 27.54 -13.64 -29.77
N SER A 601 28.77 -14.03 -29.45
CA SER A 601 29.98 -13.34 -29.89
C SER A 601 30.02 -13.24 -31.42
N GLY A 602 30.14 -12.01 -31.92
CA GLY A 602 30.07 -11.68 -33.35
C GLY A 602 28.75 -11.03 -33.76
N ASP A 603 27.69 -11.11 -32.96
CA ASP A 603 26.44 -10.41 -33.22
C ASP A 603 26.61 -8.89 -33.12
N MET A 604 25.87 -8.13 -33.94
CA MET A 604 25.71 -6.69 -33.79
C MET A 604 24.32 -6.38 -33.25
N LEU A 605 24.25 -5.90 -32.00
CA LEU A 605 23.02 -5.42 -31.40
C LEU A 605 22.78 -3.97 -31.82
N ALA A 606 21.63 -3.69 -32.43
CA ALA A 606 21.13 -2.34 -32.65
C ALA A 606 20.02 -2.03 -31.64
N LEU A 607 20.18 -0.91 -30.95
CA LEU A 607 19.20 -0.36 -29.99
C LEU A 607 18.66 0.96 -30.55
N SER A 608 17.38 1.24 -30.36
CA SER A 608 16.74 2.46 -30.87
C SER A 608 15.72 3.01 -29.89
N VAL A 609 15.78 4.30 -29.56
CA VAL A 609 14.77 4.96 -28.73
C VAL A 609 13.54 5.31 -29.57
N LEU A 610 12.37 4.87 -29.12
CA LEU A 610 11.07 5.10 -29.76
C LEU A 610 10.28 6.24 -29.09
N LYS A 611 10.34 6.30 -27.75
CA LYS A 611 9.67 7.29 -26.90
C LYS A 611 10.54 7.52 -25.65
N LYS A 612 10.54 8.74 -25.13
CA LYS A 612 11.14 9.11 -23.85
C LYS A 612 10.32 10.25 -23.26
N ASP A 613 9.96 10.16 -21.99
CA ASP A 613 9.36 11.24 -21.22
C ASP A 613 10.40 12.34 -20.93
N ASN A 614 10.02 13.61 -20.99
CA ASN A 614 10.91 14.74 -20.69
C ASN A 614 11.44 14.68 -19.24
N ARG A 615 10.68 14.07 -18.32
CA ARG A 615 11.09 13.83 -16.92
C ARG A 615 12.28 12.87 -16.80
N LEU A 616 12.50 12.02 -17.79
CA LEU A 616 13.68 11.15 -17.91
C LEU A 616 14.90 11.86 -18.51
N TYR A 617 14.99 13.19 -18.47
CA TYR A 617 16.08 13.97 -19.07
C TYR A 617 17.47 13.39 -18.80
N LEU A 618 17.78 13.08 -17.53
CA LEU A 618 19.06 12.52 -17.06
C LEU A 618 19.12 10.98 -17.05
N ALA A 619 18.11 10.29 -17.59
CA ALA A 619 18.07 8.84 -17.61
C ALA A 619 19.25 8.25 -18.41
N LYS A 620 19.72 7.09 -17.98
CA LYS A 620 20.85 6.37 -18.58
C LYS A 620 20.44 4.99 -19.05
N TRP A 621 21.18 4.48 -20.03
CA TRP A 621 21.17 3.07 -20.40
C TRP A 621 22.58 2.47 -20.33
N GLN A 622 22.67 1.27 -19.77
CA GLN A 622 23.91 0.52 -19.59
C GLN A 622 23.77 -0.88 -20.15
N LEU A 623 24.64 -1.26 -21.08
CA LEU A 623 24.72 -2.64 -21.57
C LEU A 623 25.91 -3.35 -20.92
N ARG A 624 25.71 -4.57 -20.44
CA ARG A 624 26.75 -5.44 -19.86
C ARG A 624 26.79 -6.81 -20.52
N ASP A 625 27.98 -7.40 -20.53
CA ASP A 625 28.22 -8.78 -20.96
C ASP A 625 27.85 -9.80 -19.86
N PRO A 626 27.86 -11.12 -20.16
CA PRO A 626 27.49 -12.16 -19.20
C PRO A 626 28.43 -12.29 -17.99
N LYS A 627 29.56 -11.56 -17.98
CA LYS A 627 30.52 -11.47 -16.87
C LYS A 627 30.32 -10.19 -16.05
N GLY A 628 29.25 -9.43 -16.35
CA GLY A 628 28.90 -8.15 -15.70
C GLY A 628 29.73 -6.96 -16.16
N LYS A 629 30.64 -7.14 -17.12
CA LYS A 629 31.51 -6.07 -17.62
C LYS A 629 30.72 -5.14 -18.54
N LEU A 630 30.94 -3.85 -18.37
CA LEU A 630 30.26 -2.81 -19.13
C LEU A 630 30.71 -2.82 -20.60
N ILE A 631 29.72 -2.86 -21.51
CA ILE A 631 29.89 -2.65 -22.96
C ILE A 631 29.73 -1.17 -23.28
N PHE A 632 28.71 -0.50 -22.74
CA PHE A 632 28.58 0.97 -22.74
C PHE A 632 27.76 1.48 -21.54
N ASP A 633 27.97 2.74 -21.15
CA ASP A 633 27.12 3.55 -20.26
C ASP A 633 26.94 4.93 -20.92
N ARG A 634 25.69 5.30 -21.26
CA ARG A 634 25.36 6.60 -21.88
C ARG A 634 24.05 7.14 -21.34
N LEU A 635 23.81 8.44 -21.54
CA LEU A 635 22.47 9.01 -21.41
C LEU A 635 21.54 8.37 -22.46
N LEU A 636 20.28 8.16 -22.08
CA LEU A 636 19.22 7.71 -22.97
C LEU A 636 18.87 8.84 -23.95
N PRO A 637 19.05 8.67 -25.28
CA PRO A 637 18.82 9.73 -26.25
C PRO A 637 17.39 10.30 -26.26
N ASP A 638 17.26 11.56 -26.63
CA ASP A 638 15.97 12.23 -26.77
C ASP A 638 15.40 12.05 -28.20
N PRO A 639 14.20 11.46 -28.38
CA PRO A 639 13.58 11.24 -29.68
C PRO A 639 12.97 12.51 -30.33
N LEU A 640 13.15 13.70 -29.76
CA LEU A 640 12.76 14.97 -30.36
C LEU A 640 13.97 15.76 -30.88
N ILE A 641 15.19 15.46 -30.44
CA ILE A 641 16.40 16.16 -30.90
C ILE A 641 16.86 15.61 -32.26
N GLY A 642 16.33 16.22 -33.33
CA GLY A 642 17.02 16.54 -34.59
C GLY A 642 17.47 15.41 -35.53
N ASP A 643 18.17 14.39 -35.04
CA ASP A 643 18.88 13.41 -35.87
C ASP A 643 18.38 11.98 -35.62
N VAL A 644 18.33 11.17 -36.68
CA VAL A 644 17.93 9.76 -36.63
C VAL A 644 19.11 8.90 -36.15
N GLU A 645 20.35 9.28 -36.48
CA GLU A 645 21.54 8.56 -36.02
C GLU A 645 21.73 8.70 -34.50
N ALA A 646 21.43 9.88 -33.93
CA ALA A 646 21.54 10.15 -32.50
C ALA A 646 20.61 9.30 -31.61
N ARG A 647 19.60 8.63 -32.20
CA ARG A 647 18.63 7.78 -31.48
C ARG A 647 18.99 6.29 -31.51
N GLN A 648 20.05 5.92 -32.23
CA GLN A 648 20.46 4.53 -32.43
C GLN A 648 21.85 4.29 -31.85
N GLU A 649 21.97 3.31 -30.94
CA GLU A 649 23.28 2.79 -30.51
C GLU A 649 23.50 1.42 -31.18
N LYS A 650 24.75 1.13 -31.57
CA LYS A 650 25.17 -0.18 -32.04
C LYS A 650 26.26 -0.73 -31.12
N ALA A 651 26.09 -1.96 -30.65
CA ALA A 651 27.05 -2.65 -29.80
C ALA A 651 27.45 -3.99 -30.42
N SER A 652 28.77 -4.19 -30.59
CA SER A 652 29.33 -5.49 -30.99
C SER A 652 29.39 -6.43 -29.78
N ILE A 653 28.73 -7.57 -29.88
CA ILE A 653 28.74 -8.62 -28.86
C ILE A 653 30.04 -9.42 -28.98
N LYS A 654 30.73 -9.64 -27.85
CA LYS A 654 32.07 -10.27 -27.79
C LYS A 654 32.15 -11.54 -26.94
N GLU A 655 31.05 -11.90 -26.29
CA GLU A 655 30.93 -13.03 -25.38
C GLU A 655 29.62 -13.74 -25.68
N ASN A 656 29.56 -15.06 -25.50
CA ASN A 656 28.30 -15.80 -25.65
C ASN A 656 27.54 -15.81 -24.33
N GLY A 657 26.23 -15.54 -24.35
CA GLY A 657 25.35 -15.76 -23.20
C GLY A 657 24.35 -14.63 -22.92
N GLU A 658 23.85 -14.61 -21.68
CA GLU A 658 22.89 -13.63 -21.18
C GLU A 658 23.54 -12.26 -20.98
N HIS A 659 23.10 -11.28 -21.76
CA HIS A 659 23.49 -9.87 -21.65
C HIS A 659 22.38 -9.10 -20.92
N THR A 660 22.75 -8.01 -20.25
CA THR A 660 21.79 -7.16 -19.52
C THR A 660 21.83 -5.72 -20.03
N LEU A 661 20.69 -5.19 -20.47
CA LEU A 661 20.48 -3.76 -20.69
C LEU A 661 19.71 -3.19 -19.49
N THR A 662 20.36 -2.33 -18.70
CA THR A 662 19.72 -1.61 -17.59
C THR A 662 19.39 -0.17 -17.98
N ILE A 663 18.14 0.24 -17.79
CA ILE A 663 17.69 1.64 -17.86
C ILE A 663 17.57 2.17 -16.44
N THR A 664 17.99 3.41 -16.20
CA THR A 664 17.92 4.05 -14.87
C THR A 664 17.40 5.48 -15.00
N GLY A 665 16.50 5.89 -14.13
CA GLY A 665 15.85 7.22 -14.15
C GLY A 665 16.77 8.44 -14.18
N GLY A 666 17.98 8.30 -13.62
CA GLY A 666 19.01 9.34 -13.60
C GLY A 666 19.22 9.91 -12.20
N ASN A 667 20.48 10.00 -11.76
CA ASN A 667 20.79 10.13 -10.33
C ASN A 667 21.42 11.48 -9.91
N LYS A 668 21.78 12.37 -10.82
CA LYS A 668 22.58 13.57 -10.51
C LYS A 668 22.19 14.80 -11.34
N GLY A 669 21.18 15.52 -10.89
CA GLY A 669 20.80 16.85 -11.40
C GLY A 669 21.18 17.98 -10.43
N LEU A 670 21.01 19.23 -10.88
CA LEU A 670 20.90 20.39 -9.99
C LEU A 670 19.58 20.32 -9.22
N PRO A 671 19.48 20.90 -8.00
CA PRO A 671 18.23 21.07 -7.28
C PRO A 671 17.15 21.71 -8.17
N SER A 672 15.95 21.13 -8.17
CA SER A 672 14.87 21.58 -9.05
C SER A 672 13.49 21.14 -8.58
N ARG A 673 12.51 22.05 -8.67
CA ARG A 673 11.08 21.73 -8.50
C ARG A 673 10.49 20.96 -9.68
N PHE A 674 11.20 20.86 -10.81
CA PHE A 674 10.77 20.04 -11.93
C PHE A 674 10.97 18.56 -11.60
N ASP A 675 9.91 17.77 -11.77
CA ASP A 675 9.87 16.39 -11.31
C ASP A 675 10.60 15.44 -12.28
N TYR A 676 11.93 15.44 -12.20
CA TYR A 676 12.82 14.58 -12.99
C TYR A 676 13.14 13.26 -12.28
N GLY A 677 13.43 12.22 -13.07
CA GLY A 677 13.97 10.94 -12.62
C GLY A 677 13.06 9.73 -12.82
N HIS A 678 11.84 9.92 -13.31
CA HIS A 678 10.82 8.90 -13.55
C HIS A 678 10.04 9.21 -14.84
N GLY A 679 9.17 8.30 -15.28
CA GLY A 679 8.34 8.45 -16.46
C GLY A 679 8.42 7.27 -17.43
N GLU A 680 7.74 7.43 -18.58
CA GLU A 680 7.66 6.39 -19.61
C GLU A 680 8.78 6.49 -20.64
N TYR A 681 9.22 5.34 -21.15
CA TYR A 681 10.08 5.27 -22.33
C TYR A 681 9.72 4.04 -23.18
N GLY A 682 10.22 4.03 -24.42
CA GLY A 682 10.07 2.90 -25.32
C GLY A 682 11.35 2.71 -26.12
N ILE A 683 11.81 1.47 -26.23
CA ILE A 683 13.02 1.12 -26.97
C ILE A 683 12.77 -0.10 -27.86
N PHE A 684 13.51 -0.20 -28.95
CA PHE A 684 13.53 -1.35 -29.84
C PHE A 684 14.94 -1.92 -29.90
N LEU A 685 15.07 -3.22 -29.66
CA LEU A 685 16.32 -3.96 -29.75
C LEU A 685 16.20 -5.00 -30.86
N ARG A 686 17.25 -5.13 -31.69
CA ARG A 686 17.37 -6.23 -32.65
C ARG A 686 18.83 -6.61 -32.86
N LEU A 687 19.06 -7.89 -33.16
CA LEU A 687 20.30 -8.29 -33.81
C LEU A 687 20.25 -7.87 -35.28
N VAL A 688 21.38 -7.41 -35.80
CA VAL A 688 21.57 -7.04 -37.21
C VAL A 688 22.63 -7.97 -37.76
N SER A 689 22.29 -8.73 -38.79
CA SER A 689 23.28 -9.48 -39.57
C SER A 689 24.26 -8.50 -40.21
N HIS A 690 25.55 -8.83 -40.16
CA HIS A 690 26.60 -8.05 -40.83
C HIS A 690 26.42 -7.97 -42.34
#